data_AF-A0A8J2X527-F1
#
_entry.id   AF-A0A8J2X527-F1
#
_cell.length_a   1.000
_cell.length_b   1.000
_cell.length_c   1.000
_cell.angle_alpha   90.00
_cell.angle_beta   90.00
_cell.angle_gamma   90.00
#
_symmetry.space_group_name_H-M   'P 1'
#
loop_
_entity.id
_entity.type
_entity.pdbx_description
1 polymer ?
#
loop_
_entity_poly.entity_id
_entity_poly.type
_entity_poly.pdbx_seq_one_letter_code
_entity_poly.pdbx_strand_id
1 'polypeptide(L)'
;MLSQLTATYHDRGWCKVERCLDGATVQSFVDQLKRELRAPTVQGESGHDYRAIDLEESATWFRGTERRVVEVNPPGEGAHWSRIERAPRLVCALDALLGTWELPRNDAERTREWYCPIVFPEDPPCHTLTRPALSGEATWRDGFGDAWTSEEDEKLRKAARARPVDWKGISSELNRPVKHCRERWAAINPWAPDEDQTLAELHKTHGDAWSLLTSKLSAAGFEARTKRAVRARCALKASQKTINETPTLSNWRPVNRRRCLDRGFHVDPGPGFPMEGLRTLKGDRAQGAVVLVVLSDWPSNGGGTCVANGSHRWVREKLGEGPLPHSELNRWAIAEVARRRASRELRLDYEEGHGDVIEQICAKAGDVILMHPWAVHGGTTNLSTMPRLMANGMARVCNPGDGAFLKRPVGAMDEAAFLQMAAPVAPRVALRPERKSVAYVHVPKTGGSAVEAWLREAWPRRITLSGHHKLTLKDHQKNGGVVTLITLREPLERFVSTHAYWVHGAADEPWHRRSDDWVPCLGGTTTDFDLRSLTGFVAAARAGAIDLEAWDDWFGCAPFKRQMDWLSGGDVARAVVIRYASDPAVFAERVGGAVRMALGEAGDVPPMRVVNATRRREHCALADDDAAWVRERYAADAALWDRVNVGDGGFRAVF
;
A
#
# COMPACT_ATOMS: atom_id res chain seq x y z
N MET A 1 7.38 -11.14 -21.77
CA MET A 1 7.65 -10.09 -20.75
C MET A 1 7.72 -10.63 -19.32
N LEU A 2 6.67 -11.27 -18.79
CA LEU A 2 6.61 -11.72 -17.39
C LEU A 2 7.72 -12.72 -17.01
N SER A 3 8.00 -13.71 -17.86
CA SER A 3 9.10 -14.68 -17.63
C SER A 3 10.47 -14.00 -17.52
N GLN A 4 10.70 -12.95 -18.31
CA GLN A 4 11.94 -12.17 -18.26
C GLN A 4 12.02 -11.33 -16.98
N LEU A 5 10.91 -10.74 -16.55
CA LEU A 5 10.80 -10.00 -15.30
C LEU A 5 11.08 -10.90 -14.10
N THR A 6 10.44 -12.06 -14.02
CA THR A 6 10.67 -13.05 -12.96
C THR A 6 12.09 -13.59 -12.99
N ALA A 7 12.64 -13.91 -14.17
CA ALA A 7 14.03 -14.32 -14.31
C ALA A 7 14.99 -13.24 -13.83
N THR A 8 14.74 -11.98 -14.17
CA THR A 8 15.53 -10.81 -13.71
C THR A 8 15.42 -10.65 -12.20
N TYR A 9 14.23 -10.79 -11.62
CA TYR A 9 14.04 -10.73 -10.17
C TYR A 9 14.83 -11.82 -9.44
N HIS A 10 14.79 -13.07 -9.92
CA HIS A 10 15.54 -14.18 -9.32
C HIS A 10 17.05 -14.06 -9.54
N ASP A 11 17.48 -13.55 -10.71
CA ASP A 11 18.90 -13.39 -11.01
C ASP A 11 19.50 -12.20 -10.25
N ARG A 12 18.85 -11.05 -10.30
CA ARG A 12 19.39 -9.78 -9.75
C ARG A 12 18.94 -9.51 -8.33
N GLY A 13 17.86 -10.14 -7.87
CA GLY A 13 17.20 -9.82 -6.59
C GLY A 13 16.26 -8.62 -6.68
N TRP A 14 16.00 -8.10 -7.88
CA TRP A 14 15.05 -7.01 -8.12
C TRP A 14 14.66 -6.95 -9.60
N CYS A 15 13.54 -6.31 -9.89
CA CYS A 15 13.10 -6.03 -11.26
C CYS A 15 12.30 -4.72 -11.32
N LYS A 16 12.21 -4.14 -12.52
CA LYS A 16 11.41 -2.94 -12.80
C LYS A 16 10.12 -3.31 -13.54
N VAL A 17 8.99 -2.85 -13.02
CA VAL A 17 7.68 -2.87 -13.66
C VAL A 17 7.44 -1.49 -14.27
N GLU A 18 7.74 -1.37 -15.56
CA GLU A 18 7.65 -0.08 -16.26
C GLU A 18 6.19 0.38 -16.43
N ARG A 19 5.95 1.68 -16.53
CA ARG A 19 4.64 2.32 -16.83
C ARG A 19 3.51 1.63 -16.07
N CYS A 20 3.71 1.49 -14.76
CA CYS A 20 2.83 0.74 -13.89
C CYS A 20 1.63 1.60 -13.45
N LEU A 21 1.88 2.89 -13.20
CA LEU A 21 0.89 3.88 -12.81
C LEU A 21 0.79 4.97 -13.87
N ASP A 22 -0.42 5.50 -14.07
CA ASP A 22 -0.64 6.67 -14.92
C ASP A 22 -0.19 7.97 -14.24
N GLY A 23 -0.02 9.02 -15.05
CA GLY A 23 0.43 10.33 -14.57
C GLY A 23 -0.51 10.95 -13.53
N ALA A 24 -1.83 10.71 -13.64
CA ALA A 24 -2.81 11.24 -12.69
C ALA A 24 -2.66 10.59 -11.30
N THR A 25 -2.36 9.30 -11.26
CA THR A 25 -2.11 8.53 -10.04
C THR A 25 -0.80 8.97 -9.39
N VAL A 26 0.26 9.14 -10.19
CA VAL A 26 1.54 9.69 -9.71
C VAL A 26 1.36 11.09 -9.14
N GLN A 27 0.67 11.98 -9.86
CA GLN A 27 0.43 13.35 -9.40
C GLN A 27 -0.35 13.37 -8.08
N SER A 28 -1.35 12.51 -7.94
CA SER A 28 -2.13 12.37 -6.70
C SER A 28 -1.26 11.95 -5.50
N PHE A 29 -0.27 11.06 -5.70
CA PHE A 29 0.73 10.75 -4.67
C PHE A 29 1.59 11.97 -4.34
N VAL A 30 2.10 12.67 -5.35
CA VAL A 30 2.94 13.87 -5.16
C VAL A 30 2.18 14.97 -4.41
N ASP A 31 0.91 15.20 -4.75
CA ASP A 31 0.06 16.18 -4.07
C ASP A 31 -0.18 15.81 -2.60
N GLN A 32 -0.32 14.51 -2.30
CA GLN A 32 -0.37 14.05 -0.92
C GLN A 32 0.95 14.34 -0.19
N LEU A 33 2.11 14.05 -0.80
CA LEU A 33 3.41 14.36 -0.17
C LEU A 33 3.58 15.86 0.10
N LYS A 34 3.14 16.73 -0.81
CA LYS A 34 3.15 18.19 -0.59
C LYS A 34 2.30 18.59 0.62
N ARG A 35 1.10 18.01 0.78
CA ARG A 35 0.25 18.27 1.95
C ARG A 35 0.90 17.78 3.23
N GLU A 36 1.44 16.58 3.23
CA GLU A 36 2.06 15.97 4.41
C GLU A 36 3.38 16.65 4.82
N LEU A 37 4.11 17.26 3.89
CA LEU A 37 5.25 18.11 4.22
C LEU A 37 4.82 19.37 4.98
N ARG A 38 3.74 20.03 4.53
CA ARG A 38 3.22 21.28 5.14
C ARG A 38 2.52 21.03 6.47
N ALA A 39 1.79 19.93 6.58
CA ALA A 39 1.02 19.54 7.77
C ALA A 39 1.05 18.01 7.93
N PRO A 40 2.08 17.46 8.59
CA PRO A 40 2.19 16.02 8.76
C PRO A 40 1.04 15.45 9.58
N THR A 41 0.30 14.50 9.00
CA THR A 41 -0.75 13.74 9.69
C THR A 41 -0.15 12.70 10.62
N VAL A 42 1.00 12.14 10.24
CA VAL A 42 1.78 11.17 11.02
C VAL A 42 3.16 11.76 11.28
N GLN A 43 3.60 11.75 12.55
CA GLN A 43 4.91 12.27 12.91
C GLN A 43 6.02 11.38 12.32
N GLY A 44 6.90 11.98 11.52
CA GLY A 44 8.07 11.29 10.95
C GLY A 44 9.11 10.94 12.01
N GLU A 45 9.84 9.83 11.80
CA GLU A 45 10.85 9.30 12.73
C GLU A 45 12.05 10.23 12.94
N SER A 46 12.31 11.11 11.96
CA SER A 46 13.48 11.96 11.98
C SER A 46 13.36 13.15 12.93
N GLY A 47 12.18 13.40 13.52
CA GLY A 47 11.98 14.35 14.63
C GLY A 47 12.25 15.82 14.29
N HIS A 48 12.53 16.16 13.04
CA HIS A 48 12.72 17.54 12.59
C HIS A 48 11.38 18.12 12.10
N ASP A 49 11.21 19.42 12.31
CA ASP A 49 10.08 20.17 11.78
C ASP A 49 10.33 20.53 10.31
N TYR A 50 9.74 19.76 9.39
CA TYR A 50 9.89 19.92 7.94
C TYR A 50 8.84 20.82 7.30
N ARG A 51 7.99 21.47 8.10
CA ARG A 51 6.83 22.26 7.64
C ARG A 51 7.18 23.44 6.75
N ALA A 52 8.44 23.87 6.76
CA ALA A 52 8.95 24.98 5.95
C ALA A 52 9.41 24.56 4.54
N ILE A 53 9.35 23.28 4.18
CA ILE A 53 9.83 22.78 2.88
C ILE A 53 8.71 22.79 1.85
N ASP A 54 8.93 23.49 0.74
CA ASP A 54 8.10 23.41 -0.45
C ASP A 54 8.87 22.73 -1.59
N LEU A 55 8.30 21.66 -2.15
CA LEU A 55 8.91 20.91 -3.26
C LEU A 55 9.01 21.73 -4.55
N GLU A 56 8.30 22.85 -4.66
CA GLU A 56 8.34 23.74 -5.82
C GLU A 56 9.30 24.92 -5.62
N GLU A 57 9.75 25.19 -4.40
CA GLU A 57 10.62 26.32 -4.08
C GLU A 57 12.01 25.86 -3.62
N SER A 58 12.98 25.83 -4.53
CA SER A 58 14.35 25.37 -4.24
C SER A 58 15.10 26.20 -3.19
N ALA A 59 14.60 27.39 -2.86
CA ALA A 59 15.09 28.20 -1.74
C ALA A 59 14.80 27.56 -0.38
N THR A 60 13.75 26.75 -0.28
CA THR A 60 13.32 26.08 0.97
C THR A 60 14.01 24.74 1.19
N TRP A 61 14.73 24.23 0.19
CA TRP A 61 15.41 22.94 0.27
C TRP A 61 16.70 23.04 1.08
N PHE A 62 17.08 21.92 1.70
CA PHE A 62 18.29 21.83 2.49
C PHE A 62 19.56 22.21 1.73
N ARG A 63 20.47 22.94 2.38
CA ARG A 63 21.77 23.41 1.83
C ARG A 63 22.95 23.09 2.76
N GLY A 64 24.18 23.21 2.27
CA GLY A 64 25.40 22.88 3.02
C GLY A 64 25.44 21.47 3.64
N THR A 65 25.59 21.36 4.95
CA THR A 65 25.77 20.10 5.71
C THR A 65 24.48 19.45 6.22
N GLU A 66 23.32 20.03 5.92
CA GLU A 66 22.03 19.57 6.44
C GLU A 66 21.60 18.20 5.88
N ARG A 67 20.75 17.47 6.62
CA ARG A 67 20.21 16.17 6.20
C ARG A 67 19.37 16.32 4.92
N ARG A 68 19.89 15.83 3.79
CA ARG A 68 19.25 15.87 2.45
C ARG A 68 18.20 14.78 2.18
N VAL A 69 17.71 14.10 3.22
CA VAL A 69 16.67 13.07 3.07
C VAL A 69 15.60 13.29 4.13
N VAL A 70 14.37 13.51 3.66
CA VAL A 70 13.17 13.60 4.50
C VAL A 70 12.35 12.34 4.30
N GLU A 71 11.89 11.74 5.38
CA GLU A 71 11.00 10.57 5.35
C GLU A 71 9.61 11.05 5.79
N VAL A 72 8.65 10.98 4.86
CA VAL A 72 7.23 11.32 5.11
C VAL A 72 6.44 10.02 5.24
N ASN A 73 5.54 9.93 6.21
CA ASN A 73 4.70 8.73 6.41
C ASN A 73 3.23 9.07 6.10
N PRO A 74 2.84 9.17 4.82
CA PRO A 74 1.49 9.58 4.46
C PRO A 74 0.46 8.54 4.90
N PRO A 75 -0.76 8.94 5.32
CA PRO A 75 -1.85 8.01 5.54
C PRO A 75 -2.27 7.33 4.22
N GLY A 76 -2.82 6.13 4.32
CA GLY A 76 -3.28 5.30 3.19
C GLY A 76 -4.55 5.78 2.46
N GLU A 77 -4.77 7.09 2.45
CA GLU A 77 -6.02 7.73 2.03
C GLU A 77 -5.92 8.33 0.62
N GLY A 78 -7.00 8.17 -0.15
CA GLY A 78 -7.11 8.66 -1.53
C GLY A 78 -7.19 7.55 -2.58
N ALA A 79 -7.72 7.90 -3.75
CA ALA A 79 -7.95 6.94 -4.83
C ALA A 79 -6.66 6.32 -5.38
N HIS A 80 -5.53 7.03 -5.31
CA HIS A 80 -4.23 6.57 -5.81
C HIS A 80 -3.72 5.33 -5.08
N TRP A 81 -4.00 5.17 -3.78
CA TRP A 81 -3.68 3.95 -3.03
C TRP A 81 -4.47 2.73 -3.52
N SER A 82 -5.75 2.92 -3.86
CA SER A 82 -6.56 1.84 -4.46
C SER A 82 -6.16 1.55 -5.91
N ARG A 83 -5.64 2.55 -6.63
CA ARG A 83 -5.15 2.37 -8.00
C ARG A 83 -3.84 1.59 -8.06
N ILE A 84 -2.90 1.80 -7.13
CA ILE A 84 -1.67 1.01 -7.10
C ILE A 84 -1.96 -0.48 -6.82
N GLU A 85 -2.84 -0.79 -5.87
CA GLU A 85 -3.24 -2.17 -5.55
C GLU A 85 -3.89 -2.90 -6.74
N ARG A 86 -4.51 -2.13 -7.65
CA ARG A 86 -5.23 -2.65 -8.82
C ARG A 86 -4.46 -2.41 -10.13
N ALA A 87 -3.23 -1.90 -10.06
CA ALA A 87 -2.45 -1.59 -11.24
C ALA A 87 -2.12 -2.89 -11.99
N PRO A 88 -2.66 -3.11 -13.22
CA PRO A 88 -2.63 -4.45 -13.84
C PRO A 88 -1.23 -5.04 -13.97
N ARG A 89 -0.24 -4.20 -14.27
CA ARG A 89 1.17 -4.61 -14.42
C ARG A 89 1.79 -4.99 -13.08
N LEU A 90 1.48 -4.26 -12.01
CA LEU A 90 1.94 -4.59 -10.66
C LEU A 90 1.30 -5.89 -10.18
N VAL A 91 -0.02 -6.02 -10.37
CA VAL A 91 -0.77 -7.21 -9.99
C VAL A 91 -0.21 -8.44 -10.70
N CYS A 92 -0.03 -8.39 -12.02
CA CYS A 92 0.57 -9.50 -12.76
C CYS A 92 1.98 -9.85 -12.27
N ALA A 93 2.81 -8.85 -11.97
CA ALA A 93 4.17 -9.08 -11.47
C ALA A 93 4.17 -9.69 -10.06
N LEU A 94 3.36 -9.17 -9.14
CA LEU A 94 3.26 -9.69 -7.77
C LEU A 94 2.58 -11.06 -7.72
N ASP A 95 1.56 -11.32 -8.55
CA ASP A 95 0.94 -12.64 -8.68
C ASP A 95 1.96 -13.68 -9.16
N ALA A 96 2.83 -13.30 -10.11
CA ALA A 96 3.88 -14.19 -10.62
C ALA A 96 4.97 -14.46 -9.58
N LEU A 97 5.30 -13.48 -8.74
CA LEU A 97 6.38 -13.58 -7.75
C LEU A 97 5.93 -14.20 -6.43
N LEU A 98 4.73 -13.85 -5.95
CA LEU A 98 4.25 -14.12 -4.60
C LEU A 98 2.97 -14.96 -4.56
N GLY A 99 2.26 -15.10 -5.69
CA GLY A 99 0.97 -15.79 -5.75
C GLY A 99 -0.13 -14.96 -5.10
N THR A 100 -0.41 -15.18 -3.82
CA THR A 100 -1.43 -14.40 -3.09
C THR A 100 -0.75 -13.38 -2.20
N TRP A 101 -1.09 -12.12 -2.39
CA TRP A 101 -0.45 -11.02 -1.68
C TRP A 101 -1.44 -9.94 -1.26
N GLU A 102 -1.02 -9.12 -0.30
CA GLU A 102 -1.67 -7.88 0.09
C GLU A 102 -0.65 -6.74 0.11
N LEU A 103 -1.14 -5.51 0.05
CA LEU A 103 -0.33 -4.31 0.14
C LEU A 103 -0.90 -3.44 1.26
N PRO A 104 -0.45 -3.62 2.51
CA PRO A 104 -0.99 -2.89 3.65
C PRO A 104 -0.80 -1.38 3.47
N ARG A 105 -1.69 -0.60 4.07
CA ARG A 105 -1.65 0.87 4.02
C ARG A 105 -1.44 1.43 5.41
N ASN A 106 -0.93 2.67 5.46
CA ASN A 106 -0.88 3.39 6.72
C ASN A 106 -2.29 3.76 7.20
N ASP A 107 -2.53 3.66 8.50
CA ASP A 107 -3.74 4.11 9.18
C ASP A 107 -3.38 4.67 10.59
N ALA A 108 -4.40 4.98 11.40
CA ALA A 108 -4.21 5.54 12.74
C ALA A 108 -3.42 4.62 13.69
N GLU A 109 -3.46 3.30 13.49
CA GLU A 109 -2.78 2.29 14.30
C GLU A 109 -1.48 1.80 13.64
N ARG A 110 -1.42 1.83 12.31
CA ARG A 110 -0.32 1.31 11.48
C ARG A 110 0.35 2.43 10.72
N THR A 111 1.41 3.00 11.30
CA THR A 111 2.06 4.21 10.75
C THR A 111 3.32 3.95 9.94
N ARG A 112 3.71 2.67 9.75
CA ARG A 112 4.95 2.26 9.08
C ARG A 112 4.75 1.20 7.99
N GLU A 113 3.56 1.10 7.41
CA GLU A 113 3.31 0.26 6.24
C GLU A 113 3.86 0.91 4.96
N TRP A 114 3.92 2.23 4.94
CA TRP A 114 4.55 3.02 3.89
C TRP A 114 5.36 4.17 4.45
N TYR A 115 6.49 4.47 3.80
CA TYR A 115 7.21 5.72 4.00
C TYR A 115 7.75 6.24 2.67
N CYS A 116 7.85 7.55 2.57
CA CYS A 116 8.15 8.25 1.33
C CYS A 116 9.41 9.09 1.49
N PRO A 117 10.60 8.55 1.12
CA PRO A 117 11.84 9.29 1.22
C PRO A 117 11.97 10.27 0.06
N ILE A 118 12.16 11.54 0.41
CA ILE A 118 12.41 12.68 -0.47
C ILE A 118 13.89 13.01 -0.40
N VAL A 119 14.56 12.97 -1.55
CA VAL A 119 16.01 13.09 -1.68
C VAL A 119 16.33 14.36 -2.45
N PHE A 120 16.80 15.39 -1.75
CA PHE A 120 17.13 16.68 -2.34
C PHE A 120 18.46 16.65 -3.10
N PRO A 121 18.64 17.54 -4.11
CA PRO A 121 19.90 17.74 -4.82
C PRO A 121 21.13 17.91 -3.92
N GLU A 122 22.26 17.41 -4.40
CA GLU A 122 23.58 17.83 -3.93
C GLU A 122 23.86 19.22 -4.51
N ASP A 123 24.14 20.20 -3.66
CA ASP A 123 24.50 21.57 -4.07
C ASP A 123 25.95 21.55 -4.63
N PRO A 124 26.23 22.03 -5.86
CA PRO A 124 27.59 22.04 -6.39
C PRO A 124 28.44 23.19 -5.80
N PRO A 125 29.71 22.95 -5.37
CA PRO A 125 30.34 21.68 -5.05
C PRO A 125 30.05 21.30 -3.60
N CYS A 126 29.65 20.06 -3.38
CA CYS A 126 29.42 19.52 -2.04
C CYS A 126 30.75 19.39 -1.28
N HIS A 127 31.16 20.47 -0.62
CA HIS A 127 32.39 20.52 0.17
C HIS A 127 32.36 19.61 1.41
N THR A 128 31.27 18.91 1.71
CA THR A 128 31.11 18.15 2.96
C THR A 128 30.76 16.68 2.78
N LEU A 129 31.20 16.08 1.67
CA LEU A 129 31.28 14.63 1.51
C LEU A 129 32.43 14.07 2.36
N THR A 130 32.36 14.26 3.67
CA THR A 130 33.34 13.68 4.57
C THR A 130 33.23 12.17 4.57
N ARG A 131 34.37 11.51 4.42
CA ARG A 131 34.60 10.16 4.92
C ARG A 131 34.75 10.29 6.43
N PRO A 132 33.76 9.93 7.29
CA PRO A 132 34.01 10.01 8.72
C PRO A 132 35.02 8.92 9.06
N ALA A 133 36.10 9.32 9.73
CA ALA A 133 36.93 8.42 10.50
C ALA A 133 36.01 7.55 11.38
N LEU A 134 36.38 6.28 11.52
CA LEU A 134 35.72 5.24 12.30
C LEU A 134 35.33 5.76 13.69
N SER A 135 34.14 6.35 13.83
CA SER A 135 33.52 6.62 15.13
C SER A 135 32.49 5.53 15.36
N GLY A 136 32.86 4.57 16.20
CA GLY A 136 31.94 3.59 16.75
C GLY A 136 30.82 4.26 17.54
N GLU A 137 29.64 3.62 17.41
CA GLU A 137 28.54 3.59 18.36
C GLU A 137 28.02 4.93 18.91
N ALA A 138 26.94 5.42 18.29
CA ALA A 138 25.94 6.19 19.01
C ALA A 138 24.87 5.20 19.51
N THR A 139 25.03 4.77 20.76
CA THR A 139 24.02 4.04 21.52
C THR A 139 22.81 4.95 21.75
N TRP A 140 21.71 4.67 21.07
CA TRP A 140 20.38 5.13 21.47
C TRP A 140 19.92 4.30 22.67
N ARG A 141 20.39 4.67 23.87
CA ARG A 141 19.74 4.37 25.15
C ARG A 141 20.07 5.49 26.11
N ASP A 142 19.04 6.23 26.48
CA ASP A 142 18.70 6.66 27.84
C ASP A 142 17.81 7.89 27.71
N GLY A 143 16.50 7.65 27.69
CA GLY A 143 15.51 8.71 27.83
C GLY A 143 15.56 9.25 29.25
N PHE A 144 16.07 10.47 29.41
CA PHE A 144 15.83 11.32 30.59
C PHE A 144 16.14 12.79 30.24
N GLY A 145 15.09 13.62 30.28
CA GLY A 145 15.21 15.07 30.51
C GLY A 145 14.86 15.96 29.33
N ASP A 146 14.05 16.98 29.60
CA ASP A 146 13.62 18.05 28.68
C ASP A 146 14.80 18.77 28.01
N ALA A 147 14.53 19.47 26.89
CA ALA A 147 15.52 20.29 26.19
C ALA A 147 16.20 21.32 27.12
N TRP A 148 17.48 21.61 26.87
CA TRP A 148 18.23 22.65 27.60
C TRP A 148 17.72 24.05 27.23
N THR A 149 17.45 24.87 28.23
CA THR A 149 17.02 26.26 28.06
C THR A 149 18.21 27.22 28.03
N SER A 150 18.00 28.41 27.44
CA SER A 150 19.01 29.48 27.42
C SER A 150 19.40 29.95 28.83
N GLU A 151 18.48 29.86 29.79
CA GLU A 151 18.73 30.21 31.19
C GLU A 151 19.62 29.16 31.89
N GLU A 152 19.37 27.86 31.66
CA GLU A 152 20.25 26.78 32.13
C GLU A 152 21.65 26.89 31.52
N ASP A 153 21.76 27.24 30.23
CA ASP A 153 23.05 27.49 29.58
C ASP A 153 23.81 28.67 30.20
N GLU A 154 23.11 29.75 30.57
CA GLU A 154 23.75 30.92 31.19
C GLU A 154 24.20 30.63 32.62
N LYS A 155 23.39 29.90 33.39
CA LYS A 155 23.79 29.37 34.71
C LYS A 155 25.00 28.45 34.59
N LEU A 156 25.02 27.57 33.60
CA LEU A 156 26.16 26.69 33.31
C LEU A 156 27.42 27.48 32.95
N ARG A 157 27.31 28.53 32.11
CA ARG A 157 28.43 29.45 31.79
C ARG A 157 28.96 30.19 33.01
N LYS A 158 28.07 30.72 33.84
CA LYS A 158 28.46 31.48 35.04
C LYS A 158 29.18 30.59 36.05
N ALA A 159 28.65 29.40 36.30
CA ALA A 159 29.22 28.48 37.28
C ALA A 159 30.52 27.82 36.79
N ALA A 160 30.66 27.54 35.49
CA ALA A 160 31.89 26.98 34.92
C ALA A 160 33.06 27.97 34.85
N ARG A 161 32.84 29.28 35.09
CA ARG A 161 33.91 30.28 35.20
C ARG A 161 34.70 30.20 36.52
N ALA A 162 34.13 29.60 37.57
CA ALA A 162 34.85 29.38 38.82
C ALA A 162 35.86 28.23 38.65
N ARG A 163 37.14 28.47 38.94
CA ARG A 163 38.19 27.45 38.85
C ARG A 163 38.63 27.00 40.26
N PRO A 164 38.65 25.69 40.57
CA PRO A 164 38.21 24.55 39.75
C PRO A 164 36.68 24.46 39.61
N VAL A 165 36.20 23.89 38.49
CA VAL A 165 34.76 23.77 38.21
C VAL A 165 34.13 22.70 39.10
N ASP A 166 33.24 23.11 40.00
CA ASP A 166 32.45 22.20 40.84
C ASP A 166 31.23 21.65 40.08
N TRP A 167 31.46 20.56 39.34
CA TRP A 167 30.39 19.90 38.58
C TRP A 167 29.26 19.33 39.46
N LYS A 168 29.54 19.01 40.74
CA LYS A 168 28.51 18.51 41.65
C LYS A 168 27.61 19.66 42.11
N GLY A 169 28.18 20.81 42.46
CA GLY A 169 27.41 22.02 42.74
C GLY A 169 26.53 22.45 41.56
N ILE A 170 27.09 22.49 40.36
CA ILE A 170 26.38 22.84 39.12
C ILE A 170 25.21 21.88 38.84
N SER A 171 25.44 20.57 39.03
CA SER A 171 24.41 19.54 38.86
C SER A 171 23.23 19.76 39.78
N SER A 172 23.49 20.12 41.05
CA SER A 172 22.45 20.43 42.04
C SER A 172 21.69 21.71 41.70
N GLU A 173 22.39 22.78 41.28
CA GLU A 173 21.75 24.06 40.91
C GLU A 173 20.86 23.96 39.67
N LEU A 174 21.29 23.18 38.68
CA LEU A 174 20.56 23.00 37.43
C LEU A 174 19.50 21.89 37.51
N ASN A 175 19.48 21.12 38.60
CA ASN A 175 18.69 19.89 38.72
C ASN A 175 18.89 18.93 37.52
N ARG A 176 20.14 18.84 37.04
CA ARG A 176 20.54 17.98 35.91
C ARG A 176 21.67 17.06 36.35
N PRO A 177 21.75 15.81 35.86
CA PRO A 177 22.88 14.94 36.19
C PRO A 177 24.23 15.55 35.80
N VAL A 178 25.25 15.37 36.65
CA VAL A 178 26.65 15.83 36.42
C VAL A 178 27.14 15.53 35.00
N LYS A 179 26.84 14.33 34.49
CA LYS A 179 27.20 13.92 33.13
C LYS A 179 26.61 14.84 32.07
N HIS A 180 25.33 15.20 32.19
CA HIS A 180 24.62 16.07 31.23
C HIS A 180 25.19 17.48 31.25
N CYS A 181 25.50 18.03 32.44
CA CYS A 181 26.13 19.35 32.55
C CYS A 181 27.51 19.40 31.85
N ARG A 182 28.31 18.33 32.00
CA ARG A 182 29.63 18.22 31.33
C ARG A 182 29.50 18.08 29.81
N GLU A 183 28.53 17.31 29.35
CA GLU A 183 28.26 17.13 27.92
C GLU A 183 27.71 18.40 27.28
N ARG A 184 26.81 19.12 27.97
CA ARG A 184 26.30 20.41 27.52
C ARG A 184 27.39 21.48 27.51
N TRP A 185 28.21 21.57 28.55
CA TRP A 185 29.35 22.51 28.60
C TRP A 185 30.29 22.29 27.42
N ALA A 186 30.62 21.03 27.10
CA ALA A 186 31.44 20.69 25.94
C ALA A 186 30.81 21.11 24.60
N ALA A 187 29.49 21.26 24.54
CA ALA A 187 28.76 21.71 23.35
C ALA A 187 28.69 23.25 23.24
N ILE A 188 28.55 23.98 24.36
CA ILE A 188 28.38 25.44 24.37
C ILE A 188 29.68 26.23 24.61
N ASN A 189 30.76 25.58 25.02
CA ASN A 189 32.07 26.21 25.23
C ASN A 189 32.93 26.13 23.96
N PRO A 190 33.15 27.25 23.25
CA PRO A 190 33.89 27.26 21.99
C PRO A 190 35.36 26.84 22.18
N TRP A 191 35.94 26.26 21.13
CA TRP A 191 37.37 25.92 21.07
C TRP A 191 38.16 27.16 20.69
N ALA A 192 39.21 27.45 21.43
CA ALA A 192 40.09 28.58 21.12
C ALA A 192 41.07 28.22 19.96
N PRO A 193 41.54 29.20 19.16
CA PRO A 193 42.42 28.90 18.02
C PRO A 193 43.77 28.27 18.41
N ASP A 194 44.33 28.68 19.53
CA ASP A 194 45.55 28.12 20.14
C ASP A 194 45.35 26.70 20.67
N GLU A 195 44.17 26.42 21.22
CA GLU A 195 43.74 25.08 21.63
C GLU A 195 43.64 24.13 20.43
N ASP A 196 43.08 24.61 19.31
CA ASP A 196 43.01 23.87 18.05
C ASP A 196 44.39 23.56 17.48
N GLN A 197 45.30 24.53 17.50
CA GLN A 197 46.68 24.36 17.02
C GLN A 197 47.41 23.30 17.85
N THR A 198 47.32 23.41 19.18
CA THR A 198 47.93 22.44 20.11
C THR A 198 47.35 21.04 19.89
N LEU A 199 46.03 20.93 19.71
CA LEU A 199 45.39 19.65 19.41
C LEU A 199 45.89 19.04 18.09
N ALA A 200 46.05 19.85 17.04
CA ALA A 200 46.57 19.39 15.75
C ALA A 200 48.01 18.86 15.86
N GLU A 201 48.87 19.54 16.61
CA GLU A 201 50.26 19.12 16.87
C GLU A 201 50.32 17.83 17.71
N LEU A 202 49.48 17.74 18.75
CA LEU A 202 49.37 16.53 19.58
C LEU A 202 48.84 15.33 18.79
N HIS A 203 47.83 15.52 17.94
CA HIS A 203 47.29 14.46 17.08
C HIS A 203 48.29 14.03 16.01
N LYS A 204 49.04 14.97 15.42
CA LYS A 204 50.14 14.67 14.50
C LYS A 204 51.24 13.81 15.17
N THR A 205 51.53 14.08 16.44
CA THR A 205 52.62 13.42 17.17
C THR A 205 52.19 12.08 17.78
N HIS A 206 50.97 11.97 18.27
CA HIS A 206 50.50 10.84 19.09
C HIS A 206 49.32 10.06 18.47
N GLY A 207 48.85 10.46 17.30
CA GLY A 207 47.72 9.83 16.61
C GLY A 207 46.46 9.77 17.49
N ASP A 208 45.78 8.62 17.46
CA ASP A 208 44.48 8.40 18.10
C ASP A 208 44.60 8.04 19.60
N ALA A 209 45.68 8.44 20.28
CA ALA A 209 45.88 8.23 21.72
C ALA A 209 45.02 9.20 22.57
N TRP A 210 43.70 9.18 22.37
CA TRP A 210 42.78 10.24 22.82
C TRP A 210 42.85 10.60 24.31
N SER A 211 43.08 9.61 25.18
CA SER A 211 43.24 9.87 26.63
C SER A 211 44.52 10.68 26.91
N LEU A 212 45.60 10.41 26.17
CA LEU A 212 46.86 11.15 26.24
C LEU A 212 46.69 12.57 25.67
N LEU A 213 46.00 12.72 24.55
CA LEU A 213 45.70 14.03 23.95
C LEU A 213 44.92 14.93 24.93
N THR A 214 43.88 14.38 25.56
CA THR A 214 43.10 15.10 26.59
C THR A 214 43.97 15.52 27.76
N SER A 215 44.82 14.62 28.29
CA SER A 215 45.70 14.95 29.41
C SER A 215 46.72 16.04 29.06
N LYS A 216 47.28 16.00 27.84
CA LYS A 216 48.27 16.99 27.38
C LYS A 216 47.64 18.35 27.08
N LEU A 217 46.42 18.40 26.54
CA LEU A 217 45.68 19.66 26.38
C LEU A 217 45.42 20.35 27.73
N SER A 218 44.95 19.59 28.74
CA SER A 218 44.77 20.14 30.09
C SER A 218 46.09 20.62 30.71
N ALA A 219 47.19 19.89 30.49
CA ALA A 219 48.52 20.27 30.97
C ALA A 219 49.08 21.52 30.28
N ALA A 220 48.64 21.82 29.04
CA ALA A 220 49.00 23.02 28.29
C ALA A 220 48.22 24.27 28.73
N GLY A 221 47.42 24.19 29.80
CA GLY A 221 46.68 25.32 30.35
C GLY A 221 45.29 25.54 29.73
N PHE A 222 44.88 24.69 28.78
CA PHE A 222 43.53 24.71 28.22
C PHE A 222 42.51 24.11 29.17
N GLU A 223 41.25 24.52 29.02
CA GLU A 223 40.16 23.98 29.83
C GLU A 223 40.01 22.47 29.63
N ALA A 224 39.63 21.75 30.69
CA ALA A 224 39.53 20.30 30.65
C ALA A 224 38.48 19.84 29.62
N ARG A 225 38.92 19.46 28.43
CA ARG A 225 38.08 18.86 27.39
C ARG A 225 37.85 17.38 27.70
N THR A 226 36.68 16.86 27.37
CA THR A 226 36.46 15.41 27.46
C THR A 226 37.16 14.70 26.30
N LYS A 227 37.51 13.42 26.49
CA LYS A 227 38.01 12.54 25.40
C LYS A 227 37.11 12.58 24.16
N ARG A 228 35.78 12.69 24.38
CA ARG A 228 34.76 12.79 23.33
C ARG A 228 34.86 14.13 22.58
N ALA A 229 35.03 15.25 23.29
CA ALA A 229 35.17 16.57 22.68
C ALA A 229 36.46 16.66 21.84
N VAL A 230 37.59 16.16 22.36
CA VAL A 230 38.88 16.11 21.64
C VAL A 230 38.76 15.32 20.33
N ARG A 231 38.16 14.11 20.40
CA ARG A 231 37.87 13.28 19.21
C ARG A 231 37.02 14.02 18.18
N ALA A 232 35.91 14.62 18.64
CA ALA A 232 34.99 15.34 17.77
C ALA A 232 35.67 16.54 17.09
N ARG A 233 36.54 17.27 17.81
CA ARG A 233 37.26 18.42 17.26
C ARG A 233 38.33 18.01 16.24
N CYS A 234 39.10 16.96 16.49
CA CYS A 234 40.02 16.40 15.49
C CYS A 234 39.28 15.99 14.21
N ALA A 235 38.14 15.31 14.33
CA ALA A 235 37.32 14.92 13.19
C ALA A 235 36.80 16.14 12.41
N LEU A 236 36.36 17.19 13.11
CA LEU A 236 35.95 18.46 12.51
C LEU A 236 37.09 19.13 11.74
N LYS A 237 38.30 19.22 12.31
CA LYS A 237 39.45 19.82 11.64
C LYS A 237 39.94 19.01 10.45
N ALA A 238 39.92 17.68 10.54
CA ALA A 238 40.19 16.80 9.41
C ALA A 238 39.16 17.03 8.29
N SER A 239 37.87 17.17 8.63
CA SER A 239 36.85 17.51 7.64
C SER A 239 37.07 18.88 6.99
N GLN A 240 37.44 19.91 7.77
CA GLN A 240 37.73 21.26 7.26
C GLN A 240 38.95 21.31 6.34
N LYS A 241 39.96 20.47 6.58
CA LYS A 241 41.10 20.33 5.66
C LYS A 241 40.70 19.66 4.34
N THR A 242 39.77 18.70 4.40
CA THR A 242 39.27 17.98 3.22
C THR A 242 38.31 18.84 2.36
N ILE A 243 37.55 19.73 3.02
CA ILE A 243 36.64 20.74 2.40
C ILE A 243 37.37 21.58 1.34
N ASN A 244 38.64 21.93 1.56
CA ASN A 244 39.40 22.82 0.68
C ASN A 244 39.98 22.13 -0.58
N GLU A 245 39.88 20.81 -0.70
CA GLU A 245 40.54 20.02 -1.77
C GLU A 245 39.57 19.08 -2.54
N THR A 246 38.25 19.15 -2.30
CA THR A 246 37.32 18.12 -2.83
C THR A 246 36.91 18.38 -4.29
N PRO A 247 37.11 17.43 -5.23
CA PRO A 247 36.61 17.51 -6.59
C PRO A 247 35.08 17.43 -6.65
N THR A 248 34.46 18.12 -7.61
CA THR A 248 33.06 17.90 -7.98
C THR A 248 32.84 16.43 -8.38
N LEU A 249 31.83 15.77 -7.79
CA LEU A 249 31.46 14.42 -8.20
C LEU A 249 30.89 14.45 -9.62
N SER A 250 31.51 13.71 -10.53
CA SER A 250 31.02 13.50 -11.89
C SER A 250 30.05 12.31 -12.01
N ASN A 251 30.08 11.39 -11.04
CA ASN A 251 29.27 10.18 -11.01
C ASN A 251 28.61 10.00 -9.64
N TRP A 252 27.48 9.30 -9.63
CA TRP A 252 26.74 8.97 -8.42
C TRP A 252 27.59 8.16 -7.45
N ARG A 253 27.31 8.29 -6.16
CA ARG A 253 27.94 7.48 -5.10
C ARG A 253 26.89 6.89 -4.18
N PRO A 254 27.10 5.66 -3.67
CA PRO A 254 26.25 5.11 -2.62
C PRO A 254 26.40 5.94 -1.33
N VAL A 255 25.28 6.17 -0.65
CA VAL A 255 25.22 6.99 0.56
C VAL A 255 24.25 6.40 1.60
N ASN A 256 24.59 6.59 2.88
CA ASN A 256 23.66 6.29 3.99
C ASN A 256 22.67 7.44 4.21
N ARG A 257 21.73 7.28 5.15
CA ARG A 257 20.76 8.34 5.52
C ARG A 257 21.43 9.66 5.97
N ARG A 258 22.70 9.60 6.39
CA ARG A 258 23.54 10.74 6.78
C ARG A 258 24.48 11.22 5.66
N ARG A 259 24.28 10.73 4.43
CA ARG A 259 25.06 11.08 3.22
C ARG A 259 26.55 10.76 3.30
N CYS A 260 26.96 9.81 4.15
CA CYS A 260 28.34 9.34 4.15
C CYS A 260 28.60 8.55 2.86
N LEU A 261 29.54 9.05 2.05
CA LEU A 261 29.94 8.40 0.80
C LEU A 261 30.42 6.97 1.01
N ASP A 262 30.08 6.13 0.04
CA ASP A 262 30.44 4.71 -0.02
C ASP A 262 29.99 3.94 1.23
N ARG A 263 28.95 4.44 1.89
CA ARG A 263 28.25 3.80 3.00
C ARG A 263 26.76 3.75 2.70
N GLY A 264 25.98 3.02 3.50
CA GLY A 264 24.51 3.04 3.40
C GLY A 264 23.88 1.80 2.78
N PHE A 265 24.70 0.80 2.45
CA PHE A 265 24.20 -0.53 2.16
C PHE A 265 23.50 -1.11 3.37
N HIS A 266 22.36 -1.75 3.15
CA HIS A 266 21.63 -2.48 4.17
C HIS A 266 20.71 -3.51 3.52
N VAL A 267 20.23 -4.45 4.33
CA VAL A 267 19.08 -5.30 4.04
C VAL A 267 17.88 -4.61 4.67
N ASP A 268 16.82 -4.37 3.91
CA ASP A 268 15.58 -3.77 4.45
C ASP A 268 14.62 -4.91 4.83
N PRO A 269 14.20 -5.00 6.10
CA PRO A 269 13.20 -5.98 6.48
C PRO A 269 11.82 -5.61 5.95
N GLY A 270 11.66 -4.40 5.42
CA GLY A 270 10.44 -3.90 4.84
C GLY A 270 9.60 -3.12 5.87
N PRO A 271 8.83 -2.14 5.37
CA PRO A 271 7.77 -1.50 6.13
C PRO A 271 6.87 -2.51 6.85
N GLY A 272 6.57 -2.22 8.12
CA GLY A 272 5.69 -3.02 8.98
C GLY A 272 6.30 -4.30 9.59
N PHE A 273 7.59 -4.59 9.37
CA PHE A 273 8.30 -5.70 10.03
C PHE A 273 9.22 -5.21 11.16
N PRO A 274 9.40 -6.00 12.24
CA PRO A 274 10.18 -5.57 13.40
C PRO A 274 11.66 -5.42 13.07
N MET A 275 12.26 -4.27 13.39
CA MET A 275 13.68 -3.98 13.11
C MET A 275 14.66 -4.77 13.99
N GLU A 276 14.23 -5.21 15.18
CA GLU A 276 15.06 -5.95 16.15
C GLU A 276 14.84 -7.48 16.09
N GLY A 277 14.09 -7.96 15.09
CA GLY A 277 13.77 -9.38 14.95
C GLY A 277 14.97 -10.24 14.49
N LEU A 278 14.93 -11.52 14.86
CA LEU A 278 15.81 -12.54 14.29
C LEU A 278 15.44 -12.78 12.81
N ARG A 279 16.45 -12.80 11.95
CA ARG A 279 16.35 -13.19 10.55
C ARG A 279 16.78 -14.63 10.43
N THR A 280 16.01 -15.40 9.68
CA THR A 280 16.28 -16.82 9.43
C THR A 280 16.15 -17.08 7.93
N LEU A 281 16.70 -18.20 7.48
CA LEU A 281 16.53 -18.68 6.12
C LEU A 281 15.06 -18.91 5.73
N LYS A 282 14.18 -19.15 6.71
CA LYS A 282 12.73 -19.29 6.46
C LYS A 282 12.03 -17.93 6.25
N GLY A 283 12.69 -16.82 6.62
CA GLY A 283 12.10 -15.49 6.59
C GLY A 283 10.91 -15.33 7.54
N ASP A 284 10.26 -14.18 7.48
CA ASP A 284 8.91 -14.04 8.01
C ASP A 284 7.92 -14.57 6.96
N ARG A 285 6.93 -15.34 7.42
CA ARG A 285 5.93 -15.99 6.58
C ARG A 285 5.11 -15.01 5.73
N ALA A 286 4.99 -13.76 6.16
CA ALA A 286 4.27 -12.71 5.45
C ALA A 286 5.18 -11.81 4.60
N GLN A 287 6.51 -11.91 4.70
CA GLN A 287 7.42 -11.04 3.96
C GLN A 287 7.48 -11.46 2.49
N GLY A 288 7.04 -10.58 1.58
CA GLY A 288 6.98 -10.86 0.14
C GLY A 288 8.05 -10.10 -0.64
N ALA A 289 7.71 -8.92 -1.15
CA ALA A 289 8.62 -8.10 -1.95
C ALA A 289 8.55 -6.63 -1.54
N VAL A 290 9.70 -5.97 -1.45
CA VAL A 290 9.79 -4.52 -1.27
C VAL A 290 9.26 -3.86 -2.54
N VAL A 291 8.37 -2.87 -2.37
CA VAL A 291 7.69 -2.15 -3.47
C VAL A 291 8.13 -0.69 -3.42
N LEU A 292 8.93 -0.26 -4.39
CA LEU A 292 9.31 1.15 -4.55
C LEU A 292 8.52 1.77 -5.70
N VAL A 293 7.64 2.70 -5.38
CA VAL A 293 6.87 3.48 -6.35
C VAL A 293 7.68 4.71 -6.75
N VAL A 294 7.95 4.85 -8.04
CA VAL A 294 8.73 5.97 -8.57
C VAL A 294 7.80 7.15 -8.81
N LEU A 295 7.95 8.22 -8.02
CA LEU A 295 7.06 9.40 -8.04
C LEU A 295 7.66 10.61 -8.78
N SER A 296 8.95 10.55 -9.09
CA SER A 296 9.67 11.47 -9.96
C SER A 296 10.65 10.69 -10.81
N ASP A 297 11.08 11.22 -11.95
CA ASP A 297 12.11 10.58 -12.76
C ASP A 297 13.42 10.38 -11.98
N TRP A 298 14.03 9.20 -12.14
CA TRP A 298 15.36 8.84 -11.62
C TRP A 298 16.31 8.67 -12.81
N PRO A 299 16.87 9.77 -13.34
CA PRO A 299 17.90 9.66 -14.36
C PRO A 299 19.20 9.12 -13.74
N SER A 300 20.13 8.70 -14.59
CA SER A 300 21.50 8.45 -14.15
C SER A 300 22.04 9.69 -13.43
N ASN A 301 22.72 9.49 -12.30
CA ASN A 301 23.18 10.53 -11.39
C ASN A 301 22.09 11.34 -10.67
N GLY A 302 20.79 11.16 -10.96
CA GLY A 302 19.70 11.94 -10.37
C GLY A 302 19.22 11.51 -8.99
N GLY A 303 20.05 10.78 -8.24
CA GLY A 303 19.66 10.21 -6.96
C GLY A 303 18.67 9.06 -7.11
N GLY A 304 18.47 8.29 -6.06
CA GLY A 304 17.67 7.07 -6.16
C GLY A 304 18.12 6.00 -5.19
N THR A 305 17.97 4.76 -5.63
CA THR A 305 18.37 3.56 -4.93
C THR A 305 19.37 2.83 -5.80
N CYS A 306 20.44 2.31 -5.20
CA CYS A 306 21.34 1.37 -5.84
C CYS A 306 21.21 0.00 -5.20
N VAL A 307 21.38 -1.06 -6.00
CA VAL A 307 21.26 -2.45 -5.55
C VAL A 307 22.50 -3.22 -5.97
N ALA A 308 23.05 -4.00 -5.05
CA ALA A 308 24.08 -4.99 -5.39
C ALA A 308 23.41 -6.20 -6.04
N ASN A 309 23.57 -6.37 -7.35
CA ASN A 309 22.90 -7.43 -8.10
C ASN A 309 23.28 -8.81 -7.55
N GLY A 310 22.29 -9.68 -7.36
CA GLY A 310 22.48 -11.04 -6.85
C GLY A 310 22.70 -11.14 -5.33
N SER A 311 22.76 -10.02 -4.61
CA SER A 311 23.11 -9.98 -3.18
C SER A 311 22.16 -10.74 -2.24
N HIS A 312 20.92 -10.97 -2.67
CA HIS A 312 19.97 -11.83 -1.96
C HIS A 312 20.49 -13.27 -1.79
N ARG A 313 21.36 -13.75 -2.69
CA ARG A 313 22.03 -15.06 -2.57
C ARG A 313 23.11 -15.06 -1.50
N TRP A 314 23.88 -13.97 -1.39
CA TRP A 314 24.90 -13.82 -0.34
C TRP A 314 24.25 -13.79 1.03
N VAL A 315 23.15 -13.04 1.17
CA VAL A 315 22.36 -12.99 2.42
C VAL A 315 21.78 -14.37 2.73
N ARG A 316 21.26 -15.08 1.73
CA ARG A 316 20.76 -16.45 1.89
C ARG A 316 21.85 -17.40 2.40
N GLU A 317 23.04 -17.36 1.81
CA GLU A 317 24.19 -18.15 2.24
C GLU A 317 24.54 -17.83 3.70
N LYS A 318 24.61 -16.54 4.05
CA LYS A 318 24.89 -16.11 5.41
C LYS A 318 23.85 -16.61 6.42
N LEU A 319 22.56 -16.51 6.09
CA LEU A 319 21.48 -17.02 6.95
C LEU A 319 21.42 -18.55 6.99
N GLY A 320 22.10 -19.24 6.05
CA GLY A 320 22.32 -20.68 6.08
C GLY A 320 23.28 -21.12 7.18
N GLU A 321 24.17 -20.24 7.65
CA GLU A 321 25.06 -20.49 8.80
C GLU A 321 24.30 -20.47 10.13
N GLY A 322 23.18 -19.75 10.20
CA GLY A 322 22.32 -19.68 11.37
C GLY A 322 21.46 -18.41 11.43
N PRO A 323 20.45 -18.37 12.31
CA PRO A 323 19.69 -17.16 12.60
C PRO A 323 20.54 -16.02 13.12
N LEU A 324 20.26 -14.78 12.71
CA LEU A 324 20.97 -13.58 13.16
C LEU A 324 20.01 -12.44 13.49
N PRO A 325 20.27 -11.64 14.53
CA PRO A 325 19.58 -10.36 14.71
C PRO A 325 19.72 -9.50 13.46
N HIS A 326 18.66 -8.80 13.08
CA HIS A 326 18.67 -7.98 11.87
C HIS A 326 19.77 -6.91 11.87
N SER A 327 20.08 -6.32 13.02
CA SER A 327 21.17 -5.35 13.19
C SER A 327 22.56 -5.97 12.88
N GLU A 328 22.77 -7.24 13.24
CA GLU A 328 23.98 -7.98 12.91
C GLU A 328 24.03 -8.36 11.44
N LEU A 329 22.91 -8.79 10.86
CA LEU A 329 22.82 -9.06 9.42
C LEU A 329 23.15 -7.83 8.58
N ASN A 330 22.64 -6.65 8.98
CA ASN A 330 22.97 -5.38 8.33
C ASN A 330 24.46 -5.03 8.47
N ARG A 331 25.04 -5.21 9.66
CA ARG A 331 26.47 -4.98 9.88
C ARG A 331 27.32 -5.88 9.00
N TRP A 332 26.94 -7.15 8.88
CA TRP A 332 27.59 -8.10 7.99
C TRP A 332 27.44 -7.69 6.51
N ALA A 333 26.23 -7.32 6.05
CA ALA A 333 25.99 -6.94 4.66
C ALA A 333 26.83 -5.71 4.26
N ILE A 334 26.95 -4.72 5.16
CA ILE A 334 27.85 -3.56 4.96
C ILE A 334 29.30 -4.00 4.82
N ALA A 335 29.78 -4.87 5.71
CA ALA A 335 31.15 -5.37 5.68
C ALA A 335 31.42 -6.21 4.42
N GLU A 336 30.45 -7.01 3.97
CA GLU A 336 30.57 -7.85 2.79
C GLU A 336 30.64 -7.03 1.51
N VAL A 337 29.80 -5.99 1.37
CA VAL A 337 29.92 -5.06 0.24
C VAL A 337 31.29 -4.39 0.25
N ALA A 338 31.77 -3.91 1.40
CA ALA A 338 33.10 -3.30 1.50
C ALA A 338 34.23 -4.28 1.12
N ARG A 339 34.16 -5.53 1.57
CA ARG A 339 35.13 -6.59 1.24
C ARG A 339 35.13 -6.89 -0.26
N ARG A 340 33.96 -7.06 -0.89
CA ARG A 340 33.83 -7.33 -2.33
C ARG A 340 34.28 -6.15 -3.19
N ARG A 341 34.01 -4.92 -2.75
CA ARG A 341 34.52 -3.69 -3.39
C ARG A 341 36.04 -3.64 -3.33
N ALA A 342 36.64 -3.93 -2.17
CA ALA A 342 38.09 -3.91 -1.98
C ALA A 342 38.83 -4.99 -2.80
N SER A 343 38.21 -6.16 -2.98
CA SER A 343 38.73 -7.27 -3.79
C SER A 343 38.41 -7.16 -5.28
N ARG A 344 37.67 -6.13 -5.70
CA ARG A 344 37.14 -5.96 -7.08
C ARG A 344 36.20 -7.08 -7.54
N GLU A 345 35.65 -7.86 -6.62
CA GLU A 345 34.55 -8.80 -6.90
C GLU A 345 33.23 -8.08 -7.19
N LEU A 346 33.09 -6.83 -6.71
CA LEU A 346 31.91 -5.99 -6.85
C LEU A 346 32.31 -4.59 -7.32
N ARG A 347 31.67 -4.10 -8.38
CA ARG A 347 31.94 -2.79 -8.97
C ARG A 347 30.70 -1.90 -9.07
N LEU A 348 30.87 -0.60 -9.18
CA LEU A 348 29.78 0.31 -9.55
C LEU A 348 29.53 0.18 -11.06
N ASP A 349 28.30 0.44 -11.50
CA ASP A 349 27.88 0.25 -12.90
C ASP A 349 28.72 1.03 -13.92
N TYR A 350 29.20 2.22 -13.56
CA TYR A 350 30.07 3.07 -14.38
C TYR A 350 31.57 2.73 -14.30
N GLU A 351 31.98 1.81 -13.42
CA GLU A 351 33.37 1.38 -13.30
C GLU A 351 33.66 0.24 -14.28
N GLU A 352 34.79 0.33 -15.01
CA GLU A 352 35.24 -0.73 -15.91
C GLU A 352 35.73 -1.97 -15.14
N GLY A 353 35.60 -3.15 -15.76
CA GLY A 353 36.18 -4.40 -15.25
C GLY A 353 35.19 -5.57 -15.16
N HIS A 354 35.68 -6.67 -14.56
CA HIS A 354 34.92 -7.90 -14.33
C HIS A 354 34.42 -7.96 -12.88
N GLY A 355 33.31 -8.65 -12.64
CA GLY A 355 32.71 -8.80 -11.31
C GLY A 355 31.21 -8.48 -11.29
N ASP A 356 30.58 -8.72 -10.13
CA ASP A 356 29.19 -8.36 -9.89
C ASP A 356 29.04 -6.82 -9.88
N VAL A 357 27.82 -6.35 -10.11
CA VAL A 357 27.56 -4.91 -10.30
C VAL A 357 26.61 -4.38 -9.22
N ILE A 358 26.99 -3.27 -8.62
CA ILE A 358 26.10 -2.36 -7.91
C ILE A 358 25.59 -1.35 -8.93
N GLU A 359 24.29 -1.39 -9.20
CA GLU A 359 23.66 -0.55 -10.20
C GLU A 359 22.81 0.52 -9.53
N GLN A 360 22.89 1.75 -10.01
CA GLN A 360 21.88 2.76 -9.72
C GLN A 360 20.63 2.46 -10.54
N ILE A 361 19.50 2.30 -9.84
CA ILE A 361 18.22 2.11 -10.51
C ILE A 361 17.84 3.40 -11.24
N CYS A 362 17.70 3.30 -12.56
CA CYS A 362 17.15 4.36 -13.41
C CYS A 362 15.69 4.03 -13.79
N ALA A 363 14.79 4.96 -13.55
CA ALA A 363 13.34 4.75 -13.69
C ALA A 363 12.59 6.04 -14.03
N LYS A 364 11.39 5.90 -14.58
CA LYS A 364 10.48 6.99 -14.88
C LYS A 364 9.37 7.08 -13.84
N ALA A 365 8.84 8.27 -13.64
CA ALA A 365 7.67 8.46 -12.80
C ALA A 365 6.52 7.53 -13.26
N GLY A 366 5.94 6.78 -12.32
CA GLY A 366 4.92 5.75 -12.60
C GLY A 366 5.48 4.33 -12.79
N ASP A 367 6.80 4.15 -12.84
CA ASP A 367 7.41 2.82 -12.72
C ASP A 367 7.31 2.31 -11.27
N VAL A 368 7.35 1.00 -11.09
CA VAL A 368 7.47 0.35 -9.78
C VAL A 368 8.68 -0.57 -9.78
N ILE A 369 9.51 -0.48 -8.75
CA ILE A 369 10.61 -1.40 -8.51
C ILE A 369 10.17 -2.45 -7.50
N LEU A 370 10.30 -3.72 -7.86
CA LEU A 370 10.11 -4.83 -6.95
C LEU A 370 11.47 -5.37 -6.56
N MET A 371 11.72 -5.51 -5.27
CA MET A 371 13.02 -5.93 -4.74
C MET A 371 12.86 -7.04 -3.72
N HIS A 372 13.79 -7.99 -3.75
CA HIS A 372 13.85 -9.08 -2.78
C HIS A 372 14.13 -8.51 -1.38
N PRO A 373 13.46 -8.98 -0.32
CA PRO A 373 13.70 -8.50 1.05
C PRO A 373 15.14 -8.73 1.57
N TRP A 374 15.93 -9.51 0.84
CA TRP A 374 17.35 -9.78 1.12
C TRP A 374 18.29 -9.10 0.14
N ALA A 375 17.79 -8.31 -0.81
CA ALA A 375 18.66 -7.54 -1.68
C ALA A 375 19.35 -6.43 -0.86
N VAL A 376 20.67 -6.43 -0.92
CA VAL A 376 21.50 -5.38 -0.31
C VAL A 376 21.44 -4.15 -1.21
N HIS A 377 20.96 -3.04 -0.65
CA HIS A 377 20.75 -1.80 -1.39
C HIS A 377 21.08 -0.57 -0.53
N GLY A 378 21.18 0.59 -1.16
CA GLY A 378 21.46 1.86 -0.51
C GLY A 378 20.94 3.05 -1.29
N GLY A 379 20.92 4.24 -0.68
CA GLY A 379 20.61 5.47 -1.40
C GLY A 379 21.78 5.90 -2.28
N THR A 380 21.52 6.74 -3.29
CA THR A 380 22.57 7.37 -4.10
C THR A 380 22.57 8.90 -3.94
N THR A 381 23.72 9.53 -4.19
CA THR A 381 23.81 11.00 -4.31
C THR A 381 22.87 11.51 -5.40
N ASN A 382 22.22 12.65 -5.16
CA ASN A 382 21.35 13.29 -6.15
C ASN A 382 22.07 14.45 -6.85
N LEU A 383 22.78 14.17 -7.94
CA LEU A 383 23.48 15.19 -8.73
C LEU A 383 22.56 15.91 -9.74
N SER A 384 21.24 15.68 -9.68
CA SER A 384 20.28 16.46 -10.47
C SER A 384 19.92 17.77 -9.78
N THR A 385 19.16 18.63 -10.47
CA THR A 385 18.64 19.89 -9.93
C THR A 385 17.29 19.74 -9.24
N MET A 386 16.69 18.55 -9.21
CA MET A 386 15.33 18.33 -8.71
C MET A 386 15.30 17.32 -7.55
N PRO A 387 14.38 17.45 -6.59
CA PRO A 387 14.20 16.45 -5.54
C PRO A 387 13.69 15.15 -6.15
N ARG A 388 14.24 14.03 -5.68
CA ARG A 388 13.76 12.70 -6.02
C ARG A 388 12.67 12.28 -5.05
N LEU A 389 11.54 11.83 -5.57
CA LEU A 389 10.37 11.38 -4.84
C LEU A 389 10.12 9.88 -5.04
N MET A 390 9.79 9.18 -3.97
CA MET A 390 9.37 7.78 -4.03
C MET A 390 8.47 7.41 -2.84
N ALA A 391 7.71 6.33 -2.98
CA ALA A 391 7.03 5.67 -1.88
C ALA A 391 7.59 4.25 -1.71
N ASN A 392 7.96 3.85 -0.49
CA ASN A 392 8.42 2.52 -0.14
C ASN A 392 7.37 1.79 0.69
N GLY A 393 6.95 0.62 0.20
CA GLY A 393 6.02 -0.30 0.84
C GLY A 393 6.53 -1.74 0.80
N MET A 394 5.76 -2.66 1.35
CA MET A 394 6.06 -4.09 1.29
C MET A 394 4.80 -4.85 0.86
N ALA A 395 4.88 -5.55 -0.27
CA ALA A 395 3.89 -6.55 -0.62
C ALA A 395 4.08 -7.76 0.30
N ARG A 396 3.01 -8.15 0.99
CA ARG A 396 3.04 -9.26 1.95
C ARG A 396 2.40 -10.49 1.35
N VAL A 397 2.94 -11.67 1.64
CA VAL A 397 2.34 -12.95 1.24
C VAL A 397 1.15 -13.23 2.15
N CYS A 398 -0.04 -13.40 1.59
CA CYS A 398 -1.19 -13.87 2.33
C CYS A 398 -1.13 -15.40 2.40
N ASN A 399 -0.79 -15.96 3.56
CA ASN A 399 -0.72 -17.42 3.70
C ASN A 399 -2.11 -18.07 3.90
N PRO A 400 -2.45 -19.10 3.09
CA PRO A 400 -3.41 -20.13 3.45
C PRO A 400 -2.65 -21.41 3.83
N GLY A 401 -1.94 -21.44 4.97
CA GLY A 401 -1.39 -22.68 5.57
C GLY A 401 -0.29 -23.44 4.81
N ASP A 402 0.89 -23.53 5.43
CA ASP A 402 1.99 -24.49 5.21
C ASP A 402 2.22 -25.08 3.78
N GLY A 403 3.26 -24.58 3.11
CA GLY A 403 4.07 -25.38 2.19
C GLY A 403 3.83 -25.19 0.68
N ALA A 404 4.21 -24.03 0.12
CA ALA A 404 4.36 -23.88 -1.32
C ALA A 404 5.47 -22.88 -1.68
N PHE A 405 6.74 -23.26 -1.45
CA PHE A 405 7.87 -22.61 -2.12
C PHE A 405 8.69 -23.56 -2.99
N LEU A 406 8.21 -24.79 -3.21
CA LEU A 406 8.82 -25.74 -4.14
C LEU A 406 7.72 -26.52 -4.87
N LYS A 407 7.78 -26.49 -6.21
CA LYS A 407 6.96 -27.20 -7.22
C LYS A 407 5.77 -26.41 -7.82
N ARG A 408 6.04 -25.63 -8.86
CA ARG A 408 5.24 -25.67 -10.09
C ARG A 408 6.17 -25.82 -11.30
N PRO A 409 5.88 -26.70 -12.27
CA PRO A 409 6.65 -26.80 -13.50
C PRO A 409 6.35 -25.60 -14.41
N VAL A 410 7.40 -25.14 -15.09
CA VAL A 410 7.34 -24.15 -16.17
C VAL A 410 6.57 -24.77 -17.34
N GLY A 411 5.38 -24.23 -17.61
CA GLY A 411 4.58 -24.54 -18.79
C GLY A 411 4.08 -23.24 -19.39
N ALA A 412 4.35 -23.05 -20.67
CA ALA A 412 4.16 -21.82 -21.44
C ALA A 412 2.76 -21.19 -21.24
N MET A 413 2.74 -19.89 -20.99
CA MET A 413 1.55 -19.06 -21.17
C MET A 413 1.69 -18.26 -22.46
N ASP A 414 0.65 -18.38 -23.29
CA ASP A 414 0.47 -17.73 -24.58
C ASP A 414 0.48 -16.18 -24.46
N GLU A 415 1.29 -15.55 -25.31
CA GLU A 415 1.45 -14.09 -25.42
C GLU A 415 0.15 -13.40 -25.91
N ALA A 416 -0.72 -14.13 -26.62
CA ALA A 416 -2.03 -13.64 -27.05
C ALA A 416 -3.03 -13.53 -25.88
N ALA A 417 -2.95 -14.41 -24.87
CA ALA A 417 -3.74 -14.32 -23.65
C ALA A 417 -3.31 -13.13 -22.77
N PHE A 418 -2.02 -12.77 -22.80
CA PHE A 418 -1.47 -11.64 -22.04
C PHE A 418 -1.91 -10.27 -22.59
N LEU A 419 -2.06 -10.13 -23.91
CA LEU A 419 -2.55 -8.88 -24.53
C LEU A 419 -4.07 -8.69 -24.41
N GLN A 420 -4.83 -9.76 -24.15
CA GLN A 420 -6.26 -9.67 -23.84
C GLN A 420 -6.57 -9.29 -22.38
N MET A 421 -5.56 -9.29 -21.49
CA MET A 421 -5.71 -8.89 -20.08
C MET A 421 -5.67 -7.36 -19.83
N ALA A 422 -5.80 -6.55 -20.90
CA ALA A 422 -6.06 -5.11 -20.81
C ALA A 422 -7.54 -4.76 -20.50
N ALA A 423 -8.37 -5.76 -20.19
CA ALA A 423 -9.71 -5.57 -19.64
C ALA A 423 -9.68 -5.66 -18.09
N PRO A 424 -10.51 -4.89 -17.37
CA PRO A 424 -10.41 -4.73 -15.92
C PRO A 424 -10.55 -6.07 -15.18
N VAL A 425 -9.48 -6.47 -14.50
CA VAL A 425 -9.44 -7.67 -13.66
C VAL A 425 -10.19 -7.39 -12.36
N ALA A 426 -11.29 -8.09 -12.14
CA ALA A 426 -12.05 -8.05 -10.88
C ALA A 426 -11.19 -8.56 -9.70
N PRO A 427 -11.29 -7.95 -8.50
CA PRO A 427 -10.41 -8.26 -7.38
C PRO A 427 -10.72 -9.63 -6.74
N ARG A 428 -9.70 -10.49 -6.67
CA ARG A 428 -9.72 -11.75 -5.92
C ARG A 428 -9.54 -11.49 -4.42
N VAL A 429 -10.61 -11.58 -3.64
CA VAL A 429 -10.51 -11.75 -2.18
C VAL A 429 -10.63 -13.24 -1.87
N ALA A 430 -9.55 -13.86 -1.41
CA ALA A 430 -9.57 -15.22 -0.91
C ALA A 430 -10.20 -15.25 0.50
N LEU A 431 -11.41 -15.79 0.62
CA LEU A 431 -12.04 -16.11 1.91
C LEU A 431 -11.70 -17.57 2.31
N ARG A 432 -11.37 -17.77 3.59
CA ARG A 432 -10.85 -19.01 4.21
C ARG A 432 -11.77 -20.25 4.03
N PRO A 433 -11.24 -21.48 4.17
CA PRO A 433 -11.92 -22.71 3.70
C PRO A 433 -12.87 -23.40 4.68
N GLU A 434 -13.06 -22.91 5.91
CA GLU A 434 -13.88 -23.65 6.87
C GLU A 434 -15.33 -23.14 6.91
N ARG A 435 -16.23 -23.95 6.32
CA ARG A 435 -17.69 -23.78 6.20
C ARG A 435 -18.14 -22.44 5.64
N LYS A 436 -17.86 -22.20 4.35
CA LYS A 436 -18.46 -21.10 3.61
C LYS A 436 -19.97 -21.30 3.51
N SER A 437 -20.71 -20.49 4.25
CA SER A 437 -22.13 -20.25 3.99
C SER A 437 -22.29 -19.12 2.98
N VAL A 438 -23.43 -19.13 2.29
CA VAL A 438 -23.83 -18.13 1.30
C VAL A 438 -25.18 -17.56 1.71
N ALA A 439 -25.29 -16.24 1.67
CA ALA A 439 -26.57 -15.56 1.76
C ALA A 439 -27.07 -15.36 0.33
N TYR A 440 -28.28 -15.80 0.04
CA TYR A 440 -28.93 -15.53 -1.24
C TYR A 440 -30.04 -14.51 -1.04
N VAL A 441 -29.96 -13.41 -1.77
CA VAL A 441 -30.98 -12.36 -1.78
C VAL A 441 -31.47 -12.24 -3.22
N HIS A 442 -32.78 -12.21 -3.43
CA HIS A 442 -33.29 -11.97 -4.77
C HIS A 442 -34.41 -10.95 -4.79
N VAL A 443 -34.27 -10.04 -5.75
CA VAL A 443 -35.32 -9.07 -6.07
C VAL A 443 -36.42 -9.83 -6.82
N PRO A 444 -37.72 -9.53 -6.58
CA PRO A 444 -38.80 -10.15 -7.32
C PRO A 444 -38.56 -10.17 -8.83
N LYS A 445 -38.93 -11.29 -9.46
CA LYS A 445 -38.96 -11.49 -10.93
C LYS A 445 -37.61 -11.41 -11.63
N THR A 446 -36.55 -11.74 -10.90
CA THR A 446 -35.18 -11.90 -11.42
C THR A 446 -34.80 -13.37 -11.67
N GLY A 447 -35.76 -14.30 -11.61
CA GLY A 447 -35.49 -15.74 -11.66
C GLY A 447 -35.09 -16.35 -10.30
N GLY A 448 -35.18 -15.57 -9.22
CA GLY A 448 -34.61 -15.95 -7.94
C GLY A 448 -35.25 -17.16 -7.26
N SER A 449 -36.54 -17.41 -7.44
CA SER A 449 -37.19 -18.62 -6.90
C SER A 449 -36.57 -19.92 -7.43
N ALA A 450 -36.17 -19.95 -8.71
CA ALA A 450 -35.51 -21.11 -9.31
C ALA A 450 -34.11 -21.32 -8.72
N VAL A 451 -33.35 -20.24 -8.55
CA VAL A 451 -32.01 -20.26 -7.95
C VAL A 451 -32.09 -20.70 -6.49
N GLU A 452 -33.04 -20.15 -5.73
CA GLU A 452 -33.28 -20.51 -4.34
C GLU A 452 -33.61 -21.99 -4.17
N ALA A 453 -34.56 -22.52 -4.96
CA ALA A 453 -34.92 -23.93 -4.92
C ALA A 453 -33.71 -24.84 -5.19
N TRP A 454 -32.95 -24.52 -6.24
CA TRP A 454 -31.74 -25.26 -6.59
C TRP A 454 -30.63 -25.14 -5.53
N LEU A 455 -30.38 -23.96 -4.98
CA LEU A 455 -29.39 -23.77 -3.90
C LEU A 455 -29.76 -24.56 -2.65
N ARG A 456 -31.04 -24.62 -2.29
CA ARG A 456 -31.53 -25.41 -1.14
C ARG A 456 -31.40 -26.91 -1.38
N GLU A 457 -31.61 -27.38 -2.60
CA GLU A 457 -31.40 -28.78 -2.99
C GLU A 457 -29.91 -29.16 -2.97
N ALA A 458 -29.08 -28.36 -3.64
CA ALA A 458 -27.65 -28.65 -3.82
C ALA A 458 -26.81 -28.43 -2.56
N TRP A 459 -27.17 -27.44 -1.72
CA TRP A 459 -26.42 -27.10 -0.50
C TRP A 459 -27.29 -26.72 0.71
N PRO A 460 -28.16 -27.62 1.21
CA PRO A 460 -29.13 -27.32 2.27
C PRO A 460 -28.52 -26.82 3.58
N ARG A 461 -27.25 -27.15 3.85
CA ARG A 461 -26.52 -26.76 5.08
C ARG A 461 -25.61 -25.54 4.91
N ARG A 462 -25.48 -24.98 3.70
CA ARG A 462 -24.61 -23.83 3.41
C ARG A 462 -25.38 -22.54 3.10
N ILE A 463 -26.68 -22.58 2.90
CA ILE A 463 -27.49 -21.38 2.67
C ILE A 463 -28.00 -20.82 4.01
N THR A 464 -27.58 -19.60 4.38
CA THR A 464 -27.91 -18.99 5.69
C THR A 464 -29.03 -17.97 5.63
N LEU A 465 -29.28 -17.39 4.46
CA LEU A 465 -30.38 -16.44 4.21
C LEU A 465 -30.89 -16.69 2.78
N SER A 466 -32.21 -16.68 2.58
CA SER A 466 -32.82 -16.91 1.29
C SER A 466 -34.23 -16.32 1.25
N GLY A 467 -34.55 -15.56 0.20
CA GLY A 467 -35.86 -14.95 -0.02
C GLY A 467 -35.79 -13.46 -0.40
N HIS A 468 -36.95 -12.80 -0.36
CA HIS A 468 -37.12 -11.36 -0.62
C HIS A 468 -36.69 -10.51 0.59
N HIS A 469 -35.40 -10.55 0.93
CA HIS A 469 -34.84 -9.76 2.03
C HIS A 469 -34.05 -8.55 1.52
N LYS A 470 -34.22 -7.39 2.17
CA LYS A 470 -33.33 -6.24 1.93
C LYS A 470 -31.95 -6.56 2.50
N LEU A 471 -30.89 -6.28 1.74
CA LEU A 471 -29.54 -6.47 2.22
C LEU A 471 -29.22 -5.43 3.31
N THR A 472 -28.79 -5.88 4.50
CA THR A 472 -28.35 -4.97 5.57
C THR A 472 -26.91 -5.25 6.02
N LEU A 473 -26.20 -4.21 6.46
CA LEU A 473 -24.87 -4.32 7.08
C LEU A 473 -24.88 -5.24 8.31
N LYS A 474 -25.99 -5.27 9.06
CA LYS A 474 -26.17 -6.17 10.20
C LYS A 474 -26.17 -7.63 9.76
N ASP A 475 -26.72 -7.95 8.59
CA ASP A 475 -26.71 -9.31 8.05
C ASP A 475 -25.30 -9.76 7.65
N HIS A 476 -24.48 -8.84 7.13
CA HIS A 476 -23.06 -9.13 6.82
C HIS A 476 -22.21 -9.32 8.08
N GLN A 477 -22.45 -8.51 9.12
CA GLN A 477 -21.74 -8.59 10.40
C GLN A 477 -22.13 -9.85 11.20
N LYS A 478 -23.43 -10.15 11.30
CA LYS A 478 -23.95 -11.31 12.06
C LYS A 478 -23.50 -12.65 11.47
N ASN A 479 -23.29 -12.69 10.15
CA ASN A 479 -22.92 -13.92 9.45
C ASN A 479 -21.39 -14.06 9.21
N GLY A 480 -20.55 -13.31 9.93
CA GLY A 480 -19.10 -13.55 9.94
C GLY A 480 -18.40 -13.38 8.57
N GLY A 481 -18.95 -12.56 7.68
CA GLY A 481 -18.34 -12.27 6.38
C GLY A 481 -18.78 -13.15 5.20
N VAL A 482 -19.94 -13.81 5.30
CA VAL A 482 -20.63 -14.56 4.24
C VAL A 482 -20.73 -13.77 2.92
N VAL A 483 -20.45 -14.44 1.79
CA VAL A 483 -20.65 -13.89 0.45
C VAL A 483 -22.14 -13.83 0.14
N THR A 484 -22.61 -12.70 -0.37
CA THR A 484 -24.00 -12.54 -0.79
C THR A 484 -24.13 -12.82 -2.28
N LEU A 485 -24.97 -13.77 -2.68
CA LEU A 485 -25.42 -13.91 -4.06
C LEU A 485 -26.66 -13.03 -4.25
N ILE A 486 -26.71 -12.25 -5.33
CA ILE A 486 -27.90 -11.49 -5.72
C ILE A 486 -28.21 -11.67 -7.19
N THR A 487 -29.47 -11.88 -7.53
CA THR A 487 -29.90 -11.90 -8.94
C THR A 487 -30.55 -10.58 -9.32
N LEU A 488 -30.08 -10.00 -10.42
CA LEU A 488 -30.62 -8.78 -11.02
C LEU A 488 -31.17 -9.08 -12.42
N ARG A 489 -32.10 -8.26 -12.87
CA ARG A 489 -32.64 -8.30 -14.24
C ARG A 489 -32.65 -6.90 -14.84
N GLU A 490 -32.60 -6.82 -16.16
CA GLU A 490 -32.77 -5.54 -16.85
C GLU A 490 -34.07 -4.86 -16.36
N PRO A 491 -34.05 -3.58 -15.96
CA PRO A 491 -35.16 -2.97 -15.22
C PRO A 491 -36.49 -2.95 -15.96
N LEU A 492 -36.47 -2.70 -17.28
CA LEU A 492 -37.67 -2.69 -18.11
C LEU A 492 -38.26 -4.10 -18.22
N GLU A 493 -37.43 -5.10 -18.53
CA GLU A 493 -37.84 -6.51 -18.56
C GLU A 493 -38.38 -6.99 -17.22
N ARG A 494 -37.76 -6.56 -16.11
CA ARG A 494 -38.24 -6.87 -14.76
C ARG A 494 -39.61 -6.27 -14.54
N PHE A 495 -39.81 -5.00 -14.87
CA PHE A 495 -41.09 -4.31 -14.75
C PHE A 495 -42.20 -5.04 -15.51
N VAL A 496 -41.97 -5.35 -16.79
CA VAL A 496 -42.91 -6.12 -17.62
C VAL A 496 -43.16 -7.51 -17.02
N SER A 497 -42.11 -8.19 -16.54
CA SER A 497 -42.24 -9.51 -15.96
C SER A 497 -43.00 -9.52 -14.63
N THR A 498 -42.92 -8.45 -13.83
CA THR A 498 -43.70 -8.28 -12.60
C THR A 498 -45.16 -8.06 -12.92
N HIS A 499 -45.47 -7.19 -13.88
CA HIS A 499 -46.85 -7.00 -14.35
C HIS A 499 -47.43 -8.28 -14.97
N ALA A 500 -46.72 -8.95 -15.88
CA ALA A 500 -47.21 -10.18 -16.51
C ALA A 500 -47.47 -11.30 -15.48
N TYR A 501 -46.61 -11.41 -14.48
CA TYR A 501 -46.81 -12.35 -13.38
C TYR A 501 -48.01 -11.97 -12.51
N TRP A 502 -48.26 -10.68 -12.35
CA TRP A 502 -49.44 -10.18 -11.66
C TRP A 502 -50.74 -10.51 -12.44
N VAL A 503 -50.78 -10.31 -13.76
CA VAL A 503 -51.97 -10.62 -14.55
C VAL A 503 -52.21 -12.13 -14.66
N HIS A 504 -51.14 -12.90 -14.89
CA HIS A 504 -51.27 -14.29 -15.34
C HIS A 504 -50.84 -15.35 -14.31
N GLY A 505 -50.17 -14.93 -13.22
CA GLY A 505 -49.62 -15.84 -12.22
C GLY A 505 -48.40 -16.65 -12.69
N ALA A 506 -47.98 -17.57 -11.82
CA ALA A 506 -46.85 -18.47 -12.00
C ALA A 506 -47.28 -19.75 -12.76
N ALA A 507 -46.47 -20.31 -13.67
CA ALA A 507 -46.86 -21.53 -14.40
C ALA A 507 -46.94 -22.77 -13.53
N ASP A 508 -46.19 -22.78 -12.45
CA ASP A 508 -46.09 -23.82 -11.43
C ASP A 508 -47.25 -23.82 -10.41
N GLU A 509 -48.08 -22.77 -10.34
CA GLU A 509 -49.17 -22.67 -9.35
C GLU A 509 -50.58 -22.53 -9.96
N PRO A 510 -51.10 -23.50 -10.76
CA PRO A 510 -52.26 -23.38 -11.66
C PRO A 510 -53.52 -22.69 -11.10
N TRP A 511 -53.72 -22.74 -9.79
CA TRP A 511 -54.95 -22.35 -9.10
C TRP A 511 -55.06 -20.86 -8.73
N HIS A 512 -53.97 -20.08 -8.79
CA HIS A 512 -54.00 -18.65 -8.40
C HIS A 512 -53.99 -17.73 -9.63
N ARG A 513 -55.10 -17.01 -9.86
CA ARG A 513 -55.21 -15.90 -10.82
C ARG A 513 -55.23 -14.59 -10.02
N ARG A 514 -54.15 -13.82 -10.06
CA ARG A 514 -53.91 -12.69 -9.14
C ARG A 514 -54.56 -11.36 -9.54
N SER A 515 -55.24 -11.32 -10.68
CA SER A 515 -55.85 -10.09 -11.20
C SER A 515 -56.95 -9.53 -10.30
N ASP A 516 -57.54 -10.33 -9.42
CA ASP A 516 -58.77 -9.98 -8.71
C ASP A 516 -58.52 -9.55 -7.25
N ASP A 517 -57.34 -9.85 -6.67
CA ASP A 517 -57.03 -9.61 -5.24
C ASP A 517 -56.21 -8.32 -4.98
N TRP A 518 -55.64 -7.71 -6.01
CA TRP A 518 -54.48 -6.79 -5.82
C TRP A 518 -54.77 -5.30 -5.94
N VAL A 519 -55.85 -4.91 -6.62
CA VAL A 519 -56.24 -3.50 -6.80
C VAL A 519 -56.31 -2.72 -5.46
N PRO A 520 -56.78 -3.32 -4.35
CA PRO A 520 -56.77 -2.63 -3.05
C PRO A 520 -55.38 -2.37 -2.45
N CYS A 521 -54.37 -3.21 -2.74
CA CYS A 521 -53.05 -3.17 -2.10
C CYS A 521 -52.15 -2.03 -2.61
N LEU A 522 -52.37 -1.53 -3.83
CA LEU A 522 -51.63 -0.39 -4.39
C LEU A 522 -52.27 0.98 -4.08
N GLY A 523 -53.28 1.02 -3.20
CA GLY A 523 -53.88 2.26 -2.72
C GLY A 523 -54.85 2.96 -3.68
N GLY A 524 -55.38 2.27 -4.70
CA GLY A 524 -56.32 2.88 -5.64
C GLY A 524 -57.28 1.90 -6.30
N THR A 525 -58.57 1.99 -5.99
CA THR A 525 -59.65 1.46 -6.83
C THR A 525 -60.04 2.54 -7.84
N THR A 526 -59.32 2.65 -8.95
CA THR A 526 -59.76 3.54 -10.04
C THR A 526 -60.29 2.68 -11.18
N THR A 527 -61.51 2.96 -11.61
CA THR A 527 -62.15 2.34 -12.79
C THR A 527 -61.63 2.94 -14.11
N ASP A 528 -60.74 3.94 -14.02
CA ASP A 528 -60.34 4.77 -15.15
C ASP A 528 -59.17 4.20 -15.95
N PHE A 529 -58.48 3.17 -15.41
CA PHE A 529 -57.34 2.54 -16.08
C PHE A 529 -57.55 1.02 -16.23
N ASP A 530 -57.25 0.48 -17.42
CA ASP A 530 -57.16 -0.97 -17.62
C ASP A 530 -55.82 -1.49 -17.07
N LEU A 531 -55.79 -1.78 -15.76
CA LEU A 531 -54.60 -2.29 -15.08
C LEU A 531 -54.13 -3.67 -15.62
N ARG A 532 -55.02 -4.45 -16.26
CA ARG A 532 -54.67 -5.75 -16.88
C ARG A 532 -53.85 -5.55 -18.14
N SER A 533 -54.02 -4.43 -18.84
CA SER A 533 -53.08 -4.02 -19.88
C SER A 533 -51.84 -3.38 -19.27
N LEU A 534 -50.68 -3.63 -19.88
CA LEU A 534 -49.42 -3.04 -19.43
C LEU A 534 -49.40 -1.51 -19.61
N THR A 535 -50.00 -1.01 -20.70
CA THR A 535 -50.13 0.44 -20.97
C THR A 535 -51.06 1.13 -19.97
N GLY A 536 -52.23 0.55 -19.67
CA GLY A 536 -53.12 1.10 -18.65
C GLY A 536 -52.50 1.09 -17.26
N PHE A 537 -51.70 0.06 -16.94
CA PHE A 537 -50.91 0.01 -15.70
C PHE A 537 -49.88 1.15 -15.62
N VAL A 538 -49.11 1.40 -16.69
CA VAL A 538 -48.15 2.51 -16.74
C VAL A 538 -48.86 3.88 -16.64
N ALA A 539 -50.00 4.04 -17.32
CA ALA A 539 -50.80 5.25 -17.24
C ALA A 539 -51.31 5.52 -15.82
N ALA A 540 -51.79 4.49 -15.11
CA ALA A 540 -52.19 4.59 -13.72
C ALA A 540 -51.01 5.00 -12.80
N ALA A 541 -49.83 4.39 -12.99
CA ALA A 541 -48.65 4.73 -12.21
C ALA A 541 -48.17 6.17 -12.45
N ARG A 542 -48.20 6.64 -13.71
CA ARG A 542 -47.89 8.03 -14.08
C ARG A 542 -48.85 9.04 -13.45
N ALA A 543 -50.13 8.69 -13.40
CA ALA A 543 -51.17 9.52 -12.79
C ALA A 543 -51.12 9.50 -11.25
N GLY A 544 -50.24 8.69 -10.64
CA GLY A 544 -50.20 8.49 -9.19
C GLY A 544 -51.42 7.74 -8.65
N ALA A 545 -52.19 7.08 -9.52
CA ALA A 545 -53.36 6.29 -9.15
C ALA A 545 -53.00 4.96 -8.48
N ILE A 546 -51.74 4.51 -8.64
CA ILE A 546 -51.18 3.34 -7.98
C ILE A 546 -49.78 3.67 -7.45
N ASP A 547 -49.48 3.18 -6.24
CA ASP A 547 -48.15 3.33 -5.64
C ASP A 547 -47.25 2.12 -5.91
N LEU A 548 -46.26 2.28 -6.79
CA LEU A 548 -45.30 1.22 -7.12
C LEU A 548 -44.36 0.83 -5.96
N GLU A 549 -44.31 1.61 -4.89
CA GLU A 549 -43.52 1.32 -3.69
C GLU A 549 -44.36 0.68 -2.57
N ALA A 550 -45.66 0.48 -2.80
CA ALA A 550 -46.55 -0.13 -1.81
C ALA A 550 -46.12 -1.55 -1.48
N TRP A 551 -46.26 -1.89 -0.20
CA TRP A 551 -45.98 -3.22 0.32
C TRP A 551 -47.07 -4.21 -0.11
N ASP A 552 -46.65 -5.37 -0.57
CA ASP A 552 -47.53 -6.49 -0.87
C ASP A 552 -47.27 -7.63 0.10
N ASP A 553 -48.28 -8.01 0.88
CA ASP A 553 -48.17 -9.04 1.91
C ASP A 553 -47.87 -10.43 1.33
N TRP A 554 -48.29 -10.69 0.09
CA TRP A 554 -48.04 -11.97 -0.56
C TRP A 554 -46.58 -12.11 -1.01
N PHE A 555 -46.02 -11.07 -1.64
CA PHE A 555 -44.60 -11.00 -1.95
C PHE A 555 -43.75 -10.81 -0.70
N GLY A 556 -44.35 -10.39 0.42
CA GLY A 556 -43.64 -9.96 1.62
C GLY A 556 -42.69 -8.81 1.33
N CYS A 557 -43.00 -7.98 0.33
CA CYS A 557 -42.20 -6.83 -0.11
C CYS A 557 -42.95 -5.94 -1.12
N ALA A 558 -42.32 -4.84 -1.54
CA ALA A 558 -42.80 -4.00 -2.65
C ALA A 558 -42.24 -4.53 -4.00
N PRO A 559 -43.06 -5.18 -4.86
CA PRO A 559 -42.55 -5.93 -6.01
C PRO A 559 -42.01 -5.07 -7.15
N PHE A 560 -42.47 -3.81 -7.24
CA PHE A 560 -41.99 -2.83 -8.22
C PHE A 560 -40.89 -1.92 -7.67
N LYS A 561 -40.48 -2.08 -6.41
CA LYS A 561 -39.38 -1.31 -5.82
C LYS A 561 -38.09 -1.42 -6.63
N ARG A 562 -37.34 -0.33 -6.72
CA ARG A 562 -36.06 -0.27 -7.46
C ARG A 562 -35.05 -1.28 -6.90
N GLN A 563 -34.36 -2.01 -7.77
CA GLN A 563 -33.32 -2.99 -7.43
C GLN A 563 -32.21 -2.36 -6.58
N MET A 564 -31.82 -1.11 -6.84
CA MET A 564 -30.86 -0.37 -6.03
C MET A 564 -31.31 -0.21 -4.57
N ASP A 565 -32.61 -0.08 -4.31
CA ASP A 565 -33.12 0.08 -2.94
C ASP A 565 -33.05 -1.21 -2.12
N TRP A 566 -32.98 -2.36 -2.79
CA TRP A 566 -32.70 -3.67 -2.18
C TRP A 566 -31.24 -3.84 -1.76
N LEU A 567 -30.34 -3.10 -2.42
CA LEU A 567 -28.90 -3.13 -2.22
C LEU A 567 -28.38 -2.04 -1.26
N SER A 568 -29.13 -0.95 -1.09
CA SER A 568 -28.70 0.27 -0.41
C SER A 568 -28.34 0.13 1.08
N GLY A 569 -28.63 -1.00 1.71
CA GLY A 569 -28.38 -1.23 3.13
C GLY A 569 -27.17 -2.09 3.45
N GLY A 570 -26.51 -2.72 2.47
CA GLY A 570 -25.45 -3.71 2.70
C GLY A 570 -24.13 -3.40 1.99
N ASP A 571 -23.10 -4.20 2.30
CA ASP A 571 -21.80 -4.12 1.65
C ASP A 571 -21.85 -4.77 0.25
N VAL A 572 -22.17 -3.94 -0.74
CA VAL A 572 -22.28 -4.33 -2.15
C VAL A 572 -20.96 -4.88 -2.71
N ALA A 573 -19.80 -4.48 -2.17
CA ALA A 573 -18.50 -4.99 -2.61
C ALA A 573 -18.28 -6.47 -2.25
N ARG A 574 -19.11 -7.01 -1.35
CA ARG A 574 -19.14 -8.43 -0.96
C ARG A 574 -20.27 -9.22 -1.63
N ALA A 575 -21.05 -8.57 -2.51
CA ALA A 575 -22.08 -9.22 -3.29
C ALA A 575 -21.55 -9.73 -4.64
N VAL A 576 -22.03 -10.91 -5.03
CA VAL A 576 -21.87 -11.50 -6.35
C VAL A 576 -23.19 -11.35 -7.08
N VAL A 577 -23.17 -10.63 -8.19
CA VAL A 577 -24.34 -10.35 -9.00
C VAL A 577 -24.48 -11.40 -10.10
N ILE A 578 -25.62 -12.09 -10.09
CA ILE A 578 -26.08 -13.00 -11.13
C ILE A 578 -26.97 -12.20 -12.07
N ARG A 579 -26.57 -12.08 -13.33
CA ARG A 579 -27.41 -11.44 -14.34
C ARG A 579 -28.44 -12.42 -14.87
N TYR A 580 -29.71 -12.07 -14.75
CA TYR A 580 -30.78 -12.83 -15.39
C TYR A 580 -30.52 -12.96 -16.90
N ALA A 581 -30.75 -14.16 -17.43
CA ALA A 581 -30.81 -14.43 -18.87
C ALA A 581 -32.14 -15.11 -19.17
N SER A 582 -32.76 -14.71 -20.29
CA SER A 582 -33.99 -15.35 -20.77
C SER A 582 -33.74 -16.76 -21.30
N ASP A 583 -32.51 -17.04 -21.76
CA ASP A 583 -32.02 -18.38 -22.06
C ASP A 583 -31.72 -19.14 -20.76
N PRO A 584 -32.44 -20.25 -20.47
CA PRO A 584 -32.25 -21.02 -19.26
C PRO A 584 -30.85 -21.63 -19.11
N ALA A 585 -30.19 -22.01 -20.20
CA ALA A 585 -28.85 -22.60 -20.16
C ALA A 585 -27.81 -21.54 -19.77
N VAL A 586 -27.90 -20.35 -20.38
CA VAL A 586 -27.05 -19.20 -20.04
C VAL A 586 -27.29 -18.76 -18.59
N PHE A 587 -28.55 -18.73 -18.16
CA PHE A 587 -28.87 -18.37 -16.78
C PHE A 587 -28.31 -19.39 -15.77
N ALA A 588 -28.46 -20.69 -16.05
CA ALA A 588 -27.91 -21.76 -15.23
C ALA A 588 -26.36 -21.69 -15.15
N GLU A 589 -25.70 -21.40 -16.27
CA GLU A 589 -24.24 -21.23 -16.32
C GLU A 589 -23.78 -20.06 -15.44
N ARG A 590 -24.44 -18.89 -15.54
CA ARG A 590 -24.16 -17.71 -14.71
C ARG A 590 -24.34 -17.99 -13.23
N VAL A 591 -25.44 -18.66 -12.87
CA VAL A 591 -25.71 -19.06 -11.49
C VAL A 591 -24.61 -20.00 -10.99
N GLY A 592 -24.23 -21.00 -11.78
CA GLY A 592 -23.15 -21.93 -11.43
C GLY A 592 -21.79 -21.23 -11.30
N GLY A 593 -21.48 -20.26 -12.15
CA GLY A 593 -20.28 -19.43 -12.04
C GLY A 593 -20.28 -18.57 -10.78
N ALA A 594 -21.42 -17.98 -10.43
CA ALA A 594 -21.57 -17.17 -9.22
C ALA A 594 -21.39 -18.00 -7.95
N VAL A 595 -21.95 -19.21 -7.92
CA VAL A 595 -21.76 -20.15 -6.80
C VAL A 595 -20.30 -20.59 -6.69
N ARG A 596 -19.64 -20.94 -7.79
CA ARG A 596 -18.20 -21.27 -7.80
C ARG A 596 -17.38 -20.11 -7.20
N MET A 597 -17.69 -18.88 -7.60
CA MET A 597 -17.01 -17.70 -7.08
C MET A 597 -17.29 -17.45 -5.59
N ALA A 598 -18.53 -17.64 -5.14
CA ALA A 598 -18.91 -17.42 -3.75
C ALA A 598 -18.36 -18.49 -2.79
N LEU A 599 -18.40 -19.77 -3.20
CA LEU A 599 -17.91 -20.89 -2.41
C LEU A 599 -16.40 -21.14 -2.59
N GLY A 600 -15.77 -20.56 -3.61
CA GLY A 600 -14.32 -20.67 -3.86
C GLY A 600 -13.79 -22.11 -3.89
N GLU A 601 -14.64 -23.07 -4.26
CA GLU A 601 -14.28 -24.46 -4.52
C GLU A 601 -14.19 -24.64 -6.04
N ALA A 602 -13.16 -25.35 -6.50
CA ALA A 602 -13.06 -25.89 -7.86
C ALA A 602 -13.81 -27.24 -8.01
N GLY A 603 -14.73 -27.54 -7.09
CA GLY A 603 -15.52 -28.77 -7.10
C GLY A 603 -16.73 -28.68 -8.04
N ASP A 604 -17.28 -29.85 -8.40
CA ASP A 604 -18.43 -29.99 -9.28
C ASP A 604 -19.66 -29.27 -8.71
N VAL A 605 -20.00 -28.12 -9.29
CA VAL A 605 -21.30 -27.47 -9.07
C VAL A 605 -22.36 -28.31 -9.78
N PRO A 606 -23.35 -28.87 -9.06
CA PRO A 606 -24.42 -29.64 -9.69
C PRO A 606 -25.11 -28.79 -10.76
N PRO A 607 -25.47 -29.34 -11.93
CA PRO A 607 -26.14 -28.56 -12.96
C PRO A 607 -27.46 -28.01 -12.43
N MET A 608 -27.68 -26.69 -12.57
CA MET A 608 -28.94 -26.06 -12.21
C MET A 608 -30.01 -26.44 -13.23
N ARG A 609 -31.06 -27.11 -12.76
CA ARG A 609 -32.29 -27.29 -13.53
C ARG A 609 -33.15 -26.05 -13.36
N VAL A 610 -33.30 -25.26 -14.42
CA VAL A 610 -34.12 -24.04 -14.37
C VAL A 610 -35.59 -24.43 -14.49
N VAL A 611 -36.32 -24.34 -13.39
CA VAL A 611 -37.75 -24.66 -13.31
C VAL A 611 -38.51 -23.44 -12.78
N ASN A 612 -38.62 -22.38 -13.57
CA ASN A 612 -39.69 -21.39 -13.36
C ASN A 612 -39.91 -20.55 -14.62
N ALA A 613 -41.13 -20.59 -15.17
CA ALA A 613 -41.57 -19.74 -16.26
C ALA A 613 -42.89 -19.09 -15.86
N THR A 614 -43.06 -17.80 -16.15
CA THR A 614 -44.39 -17.15 -16.05
C THR A 614 -45.33 -17.78 -17.08
N ARG A 615 -46.62 -17.97 -16.77
CA ARG A 615 -47.59 -18.73 -17.59
C ARG A 615 -47.70 -18.33 -19.06
N ARG A 616 -47.33 -17.10 -19.39
CA ARG A 616 -47.28 -16.61 -20.77
C ARG A 616 -46.03 -15.77 -20.96
N ARG A 617 -45.23 -16.09 -21.99
CA ARG A 617 -44.25 -15.17 -22.60
C ARG A 617 -44.98 -14.24 -23.59
N GLU A 618 -46.03 -13.55 -23.13
CA GLU A 618 -46.41 -12.35 -23.86
C GLU A 618 -45.40 -11.30 -23.42
N HIS A 619 -44.31 -11.19 -24.19
CA HIS A 619 -43.46 -10.01 -24.13
C HIS A 619 -44.29 -8.88 -24.74
N CYS A 620 -45.22 -8.33 -23.96
CA CYS A 620 -45.92 -7.12 -24.33
C CYS A 620 -44.86 -6.02 -24.41
N ALA A 621 -44.41 -5.71 -25.63
CA ALA A 621 -43.55 -4.58 -25.86
C ALA A 621 -44.31 -3.34 -25.39
N LEU A 622 -43.72 -2.59 -24.46
CA LEU A 622 -44.23 -1.27 -24.11
C LEU A 622 -44.15 -0.38 -25.35
N ALA A 623 -45.14 0.50 -25.52
CA ALA A 623 -45.02 1.61 -26.45
C ALA A 623 -43.77 2.44 -26.08
N ASP A 624 -43.12 3.07 -27.06
CA ASP A 624 -41.84 3.75 -26.85
C ASP A 624 -41.90 4.79 -25.73
N ASP A 625 -42.99 5.56 -25.67
CA ASP A 625 -43.21 6.56 -24.61
C ASP A 625 -43.31 5.91 -23.23
N ASP A 626 -44.06 4.80 -23.11
CA ASP A 626 -44.21 4.05 -21.85
C ASP A 626 -42.87 3.44 -21.43
N ALA A 627 -42.12 2.87 -22.37
CA ALA A 627 -40.79 2.34 -22.12
C ALA A 627 -39.82 3.45 -21.67
N ALA A 628 -39.88 4.64 -22.28
CA ALA A 628 -39.05 5.78 -21.90
C ALA A 628 -39.32 6.22 -20.46
N TRP A 629 -40.59 6.33 -20.07
CA TRP A 629 -40.96 6.67 -18.69
C TRP A 629 -40.52 5.62 -17.68
N VAL A 630 -40.69 4.33 -17.99
CA VAL A 630 -40.19 3.26 -17.10
C VAL A 630 -38.66 3.36 -16.98
N ARG A 631 -37.93 3.57 -18.08
CA ARG A 631 -36.47 3.76 -18.03
C ARG A 631 -36.06 4.96 -17.19
N GLU A 632 -36.77 6.08 -17.29
CA GLU A 632 -36.52 7.27 -16.47
C GLU A 632 -36.76 6.97 -14.97
N ARG A 633 -37.90 6.37 -14.64
CA ARG A 633 -38.25 6.00 -13.24
C ARG A 633 -37.26 5.04 -12.61
N TYR A 634 -36.66 4.15 -13.41
CA TYR A 634 -35.66 3.16 -13.01
C TYR A 634 -34.25 3.51 -13.49
N ALA A 635 -33.93 4.78 -13.76
CA ALA A 635 -32.62 5.20 -14.29
C ALA A 635 -31.46 4.76 -13.39
N ALA A 636 -31.64 4.76 -12.07
CA ALA A 636 -30.65 4.26 -11.12
C ALA A 636 -30.43 2.75 -11.23
N ASP A 637 -31.48 1.97 -11.52
CA ASP A 637 -31.36 0.53 -11.76
C ASP A 637 -30.75 0.25 -13.13
N ALA A 638 -31.03 1.09 -14.14
CA ALA A 638 -30.40 0.99 -15.45
C ALA A 638 -28.90 1.28 -15.35
N ALA A 639 -28.51 2.34 -14.64
CA ALA A 639 -27.11 2.63 -14.35
C ALA A 639 -26.44 1.53 -13.49
N LEU A 640 -27.17 0.90 -12.58
CA LEU A 640 -26.69 -0.31 -11.88
C LEU A 640 -26.47 -1.46 -12.86
N TRP A 641 -27.47 -1.75 -13.70
CA TRP A 641 -27.42 -2.81 -14.70
C TRP A 641 -26.25 -2.60 -15.67
N ASP A 642 -26.02 -1.37 -16.13
CA ASP A 642 -24.91 -1.03 -17.03
C ASP A 642 -23.55 -1.12 -16.34
N ARG A 643 -23.41 -0.66 -15.09
CA ARG A 643 -22.19 -0.87 -14.30
C ARG A 643 -21.88 -2.35 -14.13
N VAL A 644 -22.91 -3.15 -13.83
CA VAL A 644 -22.83 -4.62 -13.79
C VAL A 644 -22.48 -5.18 -15.17
N ASN A 645 -22.92 -4.55 -16.28
CA ASN A 645 -22.61 -4.97 -17.65
C ASN A 645 -21.15 -4.77 -18.04
N VAL A 646 -20.51 -3.70 -17.55
CA VAL A 646 -19.12 -3.36 -17.89
C VAL A 646 -18.12 -3.76 -16.79
N GLY A 647 -18.58 -4.34 -15.69
CA GLY A 647 -17.74 -4.73 -14.55
C GLY A 647 -17.25 -3.54 -13.71
N ASP A 648 -17.93 -2.39 -13.78
CA ASP A 648 -17.59 -1.16 -13.06
C ASP A 648 -18.32 -1.07 -11.70
N GLY A 649 -17.78 -0.28 -10.77
CA GLY A 649 -18.44 0.01 -9.48
C GLY A 649 -18.24 -1.02 -8.35
N GLY A 650 -17.34 -1.99 -8.50
CA GLY A 650 -16.97 -2.93 -7.42
C GLY A 650 -17.89 -4.15 -7.26
N PHE A 651 -18.81 -4.38 -8.20
CA PHE A 651 -19.66 -5.57 -8.24
C PHE A 651 -18.88 -6.78 -8.79
N ARG A 652 -19.05 -7.96 -8.17
CA ARG A 652 -18.61 -9.23 -8.77
C ARG A 652 -19.71 -9.78 -9.65
N ALA A 653 -19.80 -9.33 -10.89
CA ALA A 653 -20.81 -9.81 -11.84
C ALA A 653 -20.36 -11.12 -12.51
N VAL A 654 -21.27 -12.09 -12.66
CA VAL A 654 -21.05 -13.26 -13.53
C VAL A 654 -21.83 -13.06 -14.82
N PHE A 655 -21.08 -13.03 -15.91
CA PHE A 655 -21.52 -12.72 -17.27
C PHE A 655 -21.99 -13.93 -18.04
#